data_AF-A0A969TJS4-F1
#
_entry.id   AF-A0A969TJS4-F1
#
_cell.length_a   1.000
_cell.length_b   1.000
_cell.length_c   1.000
_cell.angle_alpha   90.00
_cell.angle_beta   90.00
_cell.angle_gamma   90.00
#
_symmetry.space_group_name_H-M   'P 1'
#
loop_
_entity.id
_entity.type
_entity.pdbx_description
1 polymer ?
#
loop_
_entity_poly.entity_id
_entity_poly.type
_entity_poly.pdbx_seq_one_letter_code
_entity_poly.pdbx_strand_id
1 'polypeptide(L)'
;MPNVLFPLTALLTVLLTSLYPIYQIIQTRGYLFYANAFDEPSYLQYDFSIASQAITRPSQSIVTLAHNLGLSGGWINFSLDTVTLALALILVRAILKQLGYGSKQANLFSFIINILPLLFSSVNPIVNYLFNLNLSSPSVFWITLPQAYYLPIYRSPEPQASVVILLFSVYLALRYRSFIPAYLCIPFLYSFIKIPFLFIILAIHLRHRFKQLSQYLAILISFAATSSILWIYLNLFTDEVSKQIMVNSHYPLISSTSVICLLLYLIFYKSIDPRFRYAALVISFAPLVASNHQVISGWMAAPNSFEQNFGVYCISVVLSLILINKIVYSLIALASAVLMLCISADQVFDTNYQTNQKLPLSNKLLVALKNDSPNVAINDVDLASLVSMIFPRQPSTLFAWQKTYSALAEESFGKYRCAKAQILKSKELTDKFQNVFSQLDRAYEYEHEDFILLHLGRKKEFNSKRDPNALPESCLSQPLQYFAIADGTNLPLASAPAFRVKDFASDWEKTNSLKNMVADKATASVQITTNTSTYDFQLVSRPIEVEKQSKYLVQFNLKIGVGGAGVHVLGSDRQTVIASHYWCEPNTNFSEKQFLFETANNSEISVVISNCGHPQPESSTFWVKDLEIWGTQSDN
;
A
#
# COMPACT_ATOMS: atom_id res chain seq x y z
N MET A 1 -22.78 -9.60 -23.33
CA MET A 1 -22.85 -10.80 -22.47
C MET A 1 -24.30 -11.24 -22.24
N PRO A 2 -24.67 -12.51 -22.50
CA PRO A 2 -25.99 -13.05 -22.15
C PRO A 2 -26.33 -12.86 -20.66
N ASN A 3 -27.62 -12.80 -20.30
CA ASN A 3 -28.05 -12.57 -18.91
C ASN A 3 -27.59 -13.67 -17.96
N VAL A 4 -27.44 -14.91 -18.43
CA VAL A 4 -26.98 -16.07 -17.64
C VAL A 4 -25.46 -16.04 -17.41
N LEU A 5 -24.68 -15.48 -18.34
CA LEU A 5 -23.22 -15.38 -18.17
C LEU A 5 -22.84 -14.36 -17.10
N PHE A 6 -23.61 -13.28 -16.94
CA PHE A 6 -23.29 -12.23 -15.97
C PHE A 6 -23.11 -12.73 -14.52
N PRO A 7 -24.07 -13.47 -13.91
CA PRO A 7 -23.89 -13.99 -12.57
C PRO A 7 -22.72 -14.98 -12.48
N LEU A 8 -22.46 -15.77 -13.54
CA LEU A 8 -21.32 -16.68 -13.57
C LEU A 8 -19.99 -15.92 -13.55
N THR A 9 -19.84 -14.86 -14.34
CA THR A 9 -18.62 -14.04 -14.34
C THR A 9 -18.48 -13.24 -13.05
N ALA A 10 -19.57 -12.69 -12.51
CA ALA A 10 -19.54 -12.04 -11.20
C ALA A 10 -19.06 -13.01 -10.10
N LEU A 11 -19.61 -14.23 -10.09
CA LEU A 11 -19.20 -15.30 -9.18
C LEU A 11 -17.73 -15.68 -9.39
N LEU A 12 -17.29 -15.88 -10.62
CA LEU A 12 -15.89 -16.20 -10.94
C LEU A 12 -14.95 -15.08 -10.47
N THR A 13 -15.35 -13.82 -10.63
CA THR A 13 -14.57 -12.66 -10.17
C THR A 13 -14.36 -12.74 -8.68
N VAL A 14 -15.45 -12.87 -7.92
CA VAL A 14 -15.43 -13.01 -6.46
C VAL A 14 -14.58 -14.20 -6.05
N LEU A 15 -14.76 -15.36 -6.68
CA LEU A 15 -13.99 -16.57 -6.36
C LEU A 15 -12.49 -16.38 -6.60
N LEU A 16 -12.09 -15.83 -7.75
CA LEU A 16 -10.67 -15.59 -8.07
C LEU A 16 -10.00 -14.67 -7.04
N THR A 17 -10.69 -13.60 -6.67
CA THR A 17 -10.19 -12.64 -5.67
C THR A 17 -10.24 -13.17 -4.24
N SER A 18 -10.94 -14.28 -4.02
CA SER A 18 -11.11 -14.92 -2.72
C SER A 18 -10.33 -16.22 -2.57
N LEU A 19 -9.47 -16.58 -3.53
CA LEU A 19 -8.72 -17.84 -3.49
C LEU A 19 -7.88 -17.95 -2.22
N TYR A 20 -7.20 -16.88 -1.83
CA TYR A 20 -6.36 -16.89 -0.63
C TYR A 20 -7.14 -17.07 0.68
N PRO A 21 -8.17 -16.26 0.99
CA PRO A 21 -8.94 -16.45 2.23
C PRO A 21 -9.61 -17.84 2.27
N ILE A 22 -10.10 -18.36 1.14
CA ILE A 22 -10.65 -19.72 1.06
C ILE A 22 -9.57 -20.76 1.40
N TYR A 23 -8.38 -20.64 0.78
CA TYR A 23 -7.24 -21.51 1.07
C TYR A 23 -6.88 -21.46 2.56
N GLN A 24 -6.78 -20.26 3.13
CA GLN A 24 -6.42 -20.07 4.53
C GLN A 24 -7.45 -20.71 5.48
N ILE A 25 -8.75 -20.49 5.25
CA ILE A 25 -9.84 -21.11 6.04
C ILE A 25 -9.69 -22.63 6.09
N ILE A 26 -9.39 -23.26 4.96
CA ILE A 26 -9.19 -24.71 4.86
C ILE A 26 -7.95 -25.14 5.65
N GLN A 27 -6.82 -24.46 5.47
CA GLN A 27 -5.55 -24.82 6.11
C GLN A 27 -5.57 -24.63 7.63
N THR A 28 -6.18 -23.56 8.12
CA THR A 28 -6.19 -23.19 9.54
C THR A 28 -7.38 -23.75 10.30
N ARG A 29 -8.27 -24.50 9.63
CA ARG A 29 -9.53 -25.02 10.19
C ARG A 29 -10.47 -23.91 10.69
N GLY A 30 -10.53 -22.79 9.95
CA GLY A 30 -11.51 -21.72 10.16
C GLY A 30 -10.95 -20.39 10.69
N TYR A 31 -9.65 -20.29 10.98
CA TYR A 31 -9.03 -19.00 11.32
C TYR A 31 -8.69 -18.21 10.06
N LEU A 32 -9.09 -16.94 10.03
CA LEU A 32 -8.87 -16.08 8.87
C LEU A 32 -8.19 -14.79 9.30
N PHE A 33 -7.09 -14.46 8.63
CA PHE A 33 -6.30 -13.25 8.85
C PHE A 33 -5.47 -12.98 7.58
N TYR A 34 -5.90 -11.98 6.81
CA TYR A 34 -5.27 -11.55 5.58
C TYR A 34 -5.58 -10.06 5.37
N ALA A 35 -4.75 -9.39 4.58
CA ALA A 35 -4.98 -8.01 4.21
C ALA A 35 -4.63 -7.79 2.74
N ASN A 36 -5.38 -6.91 2.09
CA ASN A 36 -5.13 -6.44 0.74
C ASN A 36 -4.25 -5.18 0.77
N ALA A 37 -4.34 -4.38 1.83
CA ALA A 37 -3.55 -3.18 2.04
C ALA A 37 -2.87 -3.17 3.41
N PHE A 38 -1.71 -2.51 3.52
CA PHE A 38 -0.90 -2.47 4.74
C PHE A 38 -1.62 -1.85 5.95
N ASP A 39 -2.59 -0.95 5.71
CA ASP A 39 -3.34 -0.22 6.72
C ASP A 39 -4.67 -0.89 7.12
N GLU A 40 -5.13 -1.88 6.36
CA GLU A 40 -6.36 -2.63 6.67
C GLU A 40 -6.35 -3.31 8.03
N PRO A 41 -5.25 -3.96 8.48
CA PRO A 41 -5.23 -4.60 9.78
C PRO A 41 -5.57 -3.64 10.92
N SER A 42 -5.13 -2.38 10.83
CA SER A 42 -5.49 -1.36 11.83
C SER A 42 -6.98 -1.04 11.80
N TYR A 43 -7.57 -0.82 10.61
CA TYR A 43 -8.98 -0.42 10.50
C TYR A 43 -9.98 -1.53 10.84
N LEU A 44 -9.54 -2.79 10.79
CA LEU A 44 -10.34 -3.97 11.07
C LEU A 44 -10.14 -4.52 12.49
N GLN A 45 -9.31 -3.86 13.31
CA GLN A 45 -9.17 -4.15 14.73
C GLN A 45 -10.34 -3.55 15.52
N TYR A 46 -10.75 -4.26 16.58
CA TYR A 46 -11.86 -3.84 17.43
C TYR A 46 -11.57 -2.54 18.19
N ASP A 47 -10.36 -2.41 18.74
CA ASP A 47 -9.95 -1.21 19.49
C ASP A 47 -10.02 0.04 18.59
N PHE A 48 -9.52 -0.09 17.35
CA PHE A 48 -9.58 0.96 16.35
C PHE A 48 -11.01 1.26 15.92
N SER A 49 -11.82 0.23 15.67
CA SER A 49 -13.19 0.42 15.18
C SER A 49 -14.04 1.16 16.21
N ILE A 50 -13.80 0.97 17.51
CA ILE A 50 -14.43 1.73 18.59
C ILE A 50 -13.88 3.16 18.65
N ALA A 51 -12.55 3.32 18.68
CA ALA A 51 -11.92 4.62 18.86
C ALA A 51 -12.21 5.59 17.71
N SER A 52 -12.45 5.07 16.51
CA SER A 52 -12.63 5.83 15.28
C SER A 52 -14.09 6.03 14.82
N GLN A 53 -15.07 5.61 15.64
CA GLN A 53 -16.48 5.77 15.30
C GLN A 53 -16.86 7.24 15.15
N ALA A 54 -17.52 7.55 14.04
CA ALA A 54 -18.12 8.86 13.81
C ALA A 54 -19.35 8.71 12.92
N ILE A 55 -20.29 9.66 13.00
CA ILE A 55 -21.45 9.71 12.09
C ILE A 55 -21.00 9.76 10.62
N THR A 56 -19.85 10.39 10.35
CA THR A 56 -19.24 10.50 9.02
C THR A 56 -18.45 9.26 8.60
N ARG A 57 -18.32 8.25 9.47
CA ARG A 57 -17.59 6.99 9.26
C ARG A 57 -18.48 5.78 9.58
N PRO A 58 -19.61 5.59 8.87
CA PRO A 58 -20.56 4.52 9.17
C PRO A 58 -19.95 3.13 8.99
N SER A 59 -18.87 3.00 8.20
CA SER A 59 -18.21 1.71 7.99
C SER A 59 -17.53 1.19 9.25
N GLN A 60 -16.99 2.07 10.11
CA GLN A 60 -16.41 1.68 11.40
C GLN A 60 -17.47 1.16 12.39
N SER A 61 -18.68 1.70 12.32
CA SER A 61 -19.82 1.17 13.08
C SER A 61 -20.21 -0.24 12.60
N ILE A 62 -20.10 -0.53 11.29
CA ILE A 62 -20.34 -1.87 10.73
C ILE A 62 -19.27 -2.84 11.23
N VAL A 63 -17.99 -2.45 11.22
CA VAL A 63 -16.88 -3.28 11.75
C VAL A 63 -17.11 -3.60 13.23
N THR A 64 -17.45 -2.59 14.03
CA THR A 64 -17.72 -2.78 15.47
C THR A 64 -18.92 -3.71 15.70
N LEU A 65 -20.01 -3.53 14.94
CA LEU A 65 -21.18 -4.41 15.01
C LEU A 65 -20.81 -5.85 14.64
N ALA A 66 -20.03 -6.05 13.58
CA ALA A 66 -19.62 -7.37 13.15
C ALA A 66 -18.74 -8.09 14.19
N HIS A 67 -17.82 -7.38 14.84
CA HIS A 67 -17.09 -7.91 16.00
C HIS A 67 -18.03 -8.29 17.14
N ASN A 68 -19.04 -7.47 17.41
CA ASN A 68 -20.05 -7.76 18.43
C ASN A 68 -20.92 -8.99 18.11
N LEU A 69 -21.08 -9.31 16.82
CA LEU A 69 -21.75 -10.51 16.34
C LEU A 69 -20.83 -11.75 16.30
N GLY A 70 -19.58 -11.63 16.76
CA GLY A 70 -18.64 -12.74 16.81
C GLY A 70 -17.84 -12.96 15.53
N LEU A 71 -17.75 -11.97 14.64
CA LEU A 71 -16.83 -12.03 13.50
C LEU A 71 -15.45 -11.45 13.87
N SER A 72 -14.39 -12.12 13.41
CA SER A 72 -13.02 -11.61 13.53
C SER A 72 -12.72 -10.57 12.44
N GLY A 73 -11.64 -9.80 12.59
CA GLY A 73 -11.24 -8.80 11.60
C GLY A 73 -11.03 -9.42 10.20
N GLY A 74 -10.45 -10.62 10.13
CA GLY A 74 -10.27 -11.32 8.86
C GLY A 74 -11.59 -11.75 8.22
N TRP A 75 -12.55 -12.25 9.01
CA TRP A 75 -13.90 -12.57 8.52
C TRP A 75 -14.68 -11.35 8.06
N ILE A 76 -14.49 -10.21 8.75
CA ILE A 76 -15.05 -8.93 8.35
C ILE A 76 -14.47 -8.51 7.00
N ASN A 77 -13.14 -8.58 6.82
CA ASN A 77 -12.48 -8.25 5.55
C ASN A 77 -13.06 -9.07 4.40
N PHE A 78 -13.11 -10.39 4.56
CA PHE A 78 -13.60 -11.32 3.55
C PHE A 78 -15.06 -11.08 3.17
N SER A 79 -15.89 -10.80 4.19
CA SER A 79 -17.30 -10.48 3.98
C SER A 79 -17.46 -9.17 3.22
N LEU A 80 -16.71 -8.13 3.59
CA LEU A 80 -16.77 -6.83 2.94
C LEU A 80 -16.26 -6.91 1.50
N ASP A 81 -15.11 -7.53 1.24
CA ASP A 81 -14.58 -7.75 -0.11
C ASP A 81 -15.61 -8.44 -1.00
N THR A 82 -16.21 -9.53 -0.52
CA THR A 82 -17.21 -10.31 -1.26
C THR A 82 -18.47 -9.50 -1.54
N VAL A 83 -19.06 -8.89 -0.51
CA VAL A 83 -20.36 -8.21 -0.60
C VAL A 83 -20.23 -6.91 -1.38
N THR A 84 -19.18 -6.11 -1.13
CA THR A 84 -19.01 -4.80 -1.78
C THR A 84 -18.74 -4.95 -3.28
N LEU A 85 -17.91 -5.90 -3.71
CA LEU A 85 -17.71 -6.18 -5.13
C LEU A 85 -19.02 -6.63 -5.80
N ALA A 86 -19.75 -7.56 -5.19
CA ALA A 86 -21.01 -8.05 -5.74
C ALA A 86 -22.04 -6.91 -5.88
N LEU A 87 -22.18 -6.08 -4.84
CA LEU A 87 -23.05 -4.91 -4.87
C LEU A 87 -22.61 -3.90 -5.93
N ALA A 88 -21.31 -3.63 -6.07
CA ALA A 88 -20.82 -2.70 -7.07
C ALA A 88 -21.10 -3.17 -8.50
N LEU A 89 -20.91 -4.46 -8.80
CA LEU A 89 -21.29 -5.04 -10.10
C LEU A 89 -22.79 -4.87 -10.39
N ILE A 90 -23.65 -5.13 -9.40
CA ILE A 90 -25.10 -4.98 -9.53
C ILE A 90 -25.51 -3.51 -9.71
N LEU A 91 -24.95 -2.61 -8.92
CA LEU A 91 -25.28 -1.19 -8.93
C LEU A 91 -24.80 -0.51 -10.21
N VAL A 92 -23.57 -0.79 -10.68
CA VAL A 92 -23.09 -0.26 -11.96
C VAL A 92 -23.97 -0.75 -13.11
N ARG A 93 -24.36 -2.03 -13.10
CA ARG A 93 -25.32 -2.56 -14.09
C ARG A 93 -26.66 -1.81 -14.04
N ALA A 94 -27.18 -1.56 -12.84
CA ALA A 94 -28.44 -0.82 -12.67
C ALA A 94 -28.34 0.63 -13.16
N ILE A 95 -27.23 1.32 -12.86
CA ILE A 95 -26.93 2.66 -13.37
C ILE A 95 -26.91 2.66 -14.90
N LEU A 96 -26.16 1.73 -15.53
CA LEU A 96 -26.08 1.65 -16.99
C LEU A 96 -27.46 1.41 -17.64
N LYS A 97 -28.31 0.58 -17.02
CA LYS A 97 -29.69 0.41 -17.48
C LYS A 97 -30.52 1.69 -17.36
N GLN A 98 -30.36 2.45 -16.28
CA GLN A 98 -31.04 3.76 -16.12
C GLN A 98 -30.56 4.80 -17.12
N LEU A 99 -29.30 4.70 -17.57
CA LEU A 99 -28.74 5.52 -18.65
C LEU A 99 -29.22 5.08 -20.05
N GLY A 100 -30.02 4.01 -20.14
CA GLY A 100 -30.64 3.54 -21.38
C GLY A 100 -29.83 2.51 -22.17
N TYR A 101 -28.75 1.95 -21.58
CA TYR A 101 -27.99 0.89 -22.23
C TYR A 101 -28.72 -0.47 -22.18
N GLY A 102 -28.57 -1.26 -23.24
CA GLY A 102 -29.15 -2.60 -23.31
C GLY A 102 -28.54 -3.55 -22.28
N SER A 103 -29.28 -4.60 -21.91
CA SER A 103 -28.84 -5.51 -20.81
C SER A 103 -27.50 -6.19 -21.11
N LYS A 104 -27.22 -6.53 -22.38
CA LYS A 104 -25.94 -7.13 -22.79
C LYS A 104 -24.74 -6.19 -22.58
N GLN A 105 -24.93 -4.88 -22.83
CA GLN A 105 -23.92 -3.84 -22.62
C GLN A 105 -23.77 -3.56 -21.13
N ALA A 106 -24.89 -3.39 -20.42
CA ALA A 106 -24.88 -3.14 -18.98
C ALA A 106 -24.14 -4.23 -18.20
N ASN A 107 -24.38 -5.51 -18.52
CA ASN A 107 -23.67 -6.65 -17.90
C ASN A 107 -22.15 -6.63 -18.18
N LEU A 108 -21.77 -6.33 -19.41
CA LEU A 108 -20.35 -6.31 -19.81
C LEU A 108 -19.62 -5.14 -19.14
N PHE A 109 -20.20 -3.95 -19.20
CA PHE A 109 -19.57 -2.75 -18.67
C PHE A 109 -19.65 -2.63 -17.16
N SER A 110 -20.58 -3.30 -16.49
CA SER A 110 -20.49 -3.45 -15.04
C SER A 110 -19.24 -4.21 -14.63
N PHE A 111 -18.86 -5.25 -15.37
CA PHE A 111 -17.60 -5.96 -15.12
C PHE A 111 -16.39 -5.07 -15.46
N ILE A 112 -16.36 -4.51 -16.68
CA ILE A 112 -15.22 -3.68 -17.13
C ILE A 112 -14.97 -2.50 -16.19
N ILE A 113 -16.00 -1.75 -15.79
CA ILE A 113 -15.81 -0.56 -14.92
C ILE A 113 -15.23 -0.92 -13.56
N ASN A 114 -15.56 -2.09 -13.01
CA ASN A 114 -15.08 -2.50 -11.69
C ASN A 114 -13.67 -3.12 -11.73
N ILE A 115 -13.28 -3.77 -12.84
CA ILE A 115 -12.03 -4.54 -12.92
C ILE A 115 -10.92 -3.82 -13.69
N LEU A 116 -11.27 -3.03 -14.71
CA LEU A 116 -10.32 -2.24 -15.49
C LEU A 116 -9.46 -1.26 -14.67
N PRO A 117 -9.87 -0.76 -13.48
CA PRO A 117 -8.98 0.03 -12.63
C PRO A 117 -7.62 -0.63 -12.34
N LEU A 118 -7.54 -1.97 -12.31
CA LEU A 118 -6.27 -2.70 -12.15
C LEU A 118 -5.24 -2.38 -13.23
N LEU A 119 -5.68 -2.14 -14.46
CA LEU A 119 -4.80 -1.83 -15.58
C LEU A 119 -4.05 -0.50 -15.38
N PHE A 120 -4.65 0.41 -14.61
CA PHE A 120 -4.15 1.75 -14.35
C PHE A 120 -3.59 1.91 -12.94
N SER A 121 -3.49 0.82 -12.18
CA SER A 121 -2.95 0.81 -10.82
C SER A 121 -1.53 0.24 -10.77
N SER A 122 -0.93 0.15 -9.59
CA SER A 122 0.44 -0.35 -9.38
C SER A 122 0.63 -1.85 -9.67
N VAL A 123 -0.44 -2.58 -9.99
CA VAL A 123 -0.33 -3.92 -10.60
C VAL A 123 0.27 -3.83 -12.01
N ASN A 124 0.10 -2.71 -12.70
CA ASN A 124 0.78 -2.44 -13.96
C ASN A 124 2.24 -2.06 -13.70
N PRO A 125 3.24 -2.82 -14.23
CA PRO A 125 4.65 -2.56 -13.99
C PRO A 125 5.10 -1.15 -14.41
N ILE A 126 4.48 -0.58 -15.46
CA ILE A 126 4.82 0.78 -15.93
C ILE A 126 4.36 1.81 -14.91
N VAL A 127 3.13 1.67 -14.39
CA VAL A 127 2.59 2.57 -13.37
C VAL A 127 3.42 2.45 -12.09
N ASN A 128 3.76 1.22 -11.68
CA ASN A 128 4.60 0.98 -10.52
C ASN A 128 6.01 1.57 -10.67
N TYR A 129 6.63 1.41 -11.84
CA TYR A 129 7.93 2.01 -12.14
C TYR A 129 7.88 3.54 -12.03
N LEU A 130 6.87 4.18 -12.64
CA LEU A 130 6.69 5.63 -12.54
C LEU A 130 6.44 6.07 -11.10
N PHE A 131 5.67 5.28 -10.34
CA PHE A 131 5.39 5.52 -8.94
C PHE A 131 6.67 5.48 -8.08
N ASN A 132 7.51 4.47 -8.28
CA ASN A 132 8.79 4.34 -7.59
C ASN A 132 9.75 5.46 -8.00
N LEU A 133 9.79 5.84 -9.28
CA LEU A 133 10.56 6.97 -9.77
C LEU A 133 10.10 8.29 -9.14
N ASN A 134 8.79 8.47 -8.96
CA ASN A 134 8.22 9.62 -8.26
C ASN A 134 8.63 9.69 -6.79
N LEU A 135 8.79 8.54 -6.13
CA LEU A 135 9.26 8.43 -4.76
C LEU A 135 10.77 8.57 -4.58
N SER A 136 11.56 8.39 -5.64
CA SER A 136 13.02 8.46 -5.57
C SER A 136 13.61 9.71 -6.22
N SER A 137 12.83 10.45 -7.01
CA SER A 137 13.32 11.56 -7.82
C SER A 137 12.69 12.91 -7.47
N PRO A 138 13.49 13.90 -7.04
CA PRO A 138 13.04 15.28 -6.82
C PRO A 138 12.56 16.00 -8.10
N SER A 139 12.74 15.43 -9.29
CA SER A 139 12.31 16.09 -10.54
C SER A 139 10.84 15.84 -10.88
N VAL A 140 10.22 14.80 -10.31
CA VAL A 140 8.88 14.33 -10.70
C VAL A 140 7.89 14.25 -9.52
N PHE A 141 8.28 14.68 -8.31
CA PHE A 141 7.42 14.63 -7.11
C PHE A 141 6.10 15.39 -7.24
N TRP A 142 6.02 16.38 -8.14
CA TRP A 142 4.84 17.20 -8.38
C TRP A 142 3.78 16.49 -9.23
N ILE A 143 4.04 15.26 -9.69
CA ILE A 143 3.08 14.39 -10.38
C ILE A 143 2.47 13.45 -9.35
N THR A 144 1.14 13.36 -9.30
CA THR A 144 0.45 12.35 -8.49
C THR A 144 0.19 11.08 -9.30
N LEU A 145 0.51 9.92 -8.74
CA LEU A 145 0.42 8.59 -9.38
C LEU A 145 -0.33 7.58 -8.51
N PRO A 146 -1.10 6.64 -9.07
CA PRO A 146 -1.85 5.68 -8.28
C PRO A 146 -0.99 4.60 -7.62
N GLN A 147 -1.33 4.26 -6.36
CA GLN A 147 -0.60 3.31 -5.47
C GLN A 147 -1.42 2.05 -5.11
N ALA A 148 -2.18 1.46 -6.02
CA ALA A 148 -2.98 0.27 -5.69
C ALA A 148 -2.43 -1.00 -6.36
N TYR A 149 -1.93 -1.94 -5.54
CA TYR A 149 -1.55 -3.30 -5.97
C TYR A 149 -2.73 -4.29 -5.94
N TYR A 150 -3.92 -3.79 -5.66
CA TYR A 150 -5.15 -4.56 -5.53
C TYR A 150 -6.29 -3.79 -6.21
N LEU A 151 -7.44 -4.43 -6.37
CA LEU A 151 -8.64 -3.75 -6.86
C LEU A 151 -9.00 -2.62 -5.91
N PRO A 152 -9.15 -1.37 -6.37
CA PRO A 152 -9.61 -0.25 -5.55
C PRO A 152 -10.78 -0.50 -4.58
N ILE A 153 -11.70 -1.42 -4.92
CA ILE A 153 -12.83 -1.81 -4.07
C ILE A 153 -12.45 -2.78 -2.94
N TYR A 154 -11.23 -3.30 -2.90
CA TYR A 154 -10.64 -4.14 -1.84
C TYR A 154 -9.72 -3.34 -0.92
N ARG A 155 -10.19 -2.17 -0.49
CA ARG A 155 -9.55 -1.40 0.57
C ARG A 155 -10.54 -1.17 1.70
N SER A 156 -10.56 -2.09 2.65
CA SER A 156 -11.52 -2.13 3.75
C SER A 156 -11.24 -1.09 4.84
N PRO A 157 -12.26 -0.64 5.59
CA PRO A 157 -13.69 -0.71 5.25
C PRO A 157 -14.18 0.57 4.51
N GLU A 158 -13.49 1.70 4.69
CA GLU A 158 -13.98 3.04 4.33
C GLU A 158 -14.08 3.28 2.81
N PRO A 159 -13.02 3.07 2.00
CA PRO A 159 -13.12 3.17 0.55
C PRO A 159 -14.22 2.29 -0.06
N GLN A 160 -14.35 1.03 0.36
CA GLN A 160 -15.33 0.11 -0.24
C GLN A 160 -16.77 0.55 0.07
N ALA A 161 -17.06 0.84 1.34
CA ALA A 161 -18.36 1.31 1.77
C ALA A 161 -18.73 2.61 1.03
N SER A 162 -17.77 3.52 0.89
CA SER A 162 -17.95 4.78 0.16
C SER A 162 -18.25 4.59 -1.32
N VAL A 163 -17.58 3.65 -2.00
CA VAL A 163 -17.89 3.32 -3.41
C VAL A 163 -19.31 2.77 -3.54
N VAL A 164 -19.73 1.86 -2.66
CA VAL A 164 -21.09 1.29 -2.68
C VAL A 164 -22.15 2.37 -2.41
N ILE A 165 -21.93 3.23 -1.40
CA ILE A 165 -22.82 4.35 -1.08
C ILE A 165 -22.91 5.34 -2.26
N LEU A 166 -21.79 5.66 -2.89
CA LEU A 166 -21.75 6.51 -4.09
C LEU A 166 -22.57 5.89 -5.22
N LEU A 167 -22.33 4.62 -5.55
CA LEU A 167 -23.02 3.93 -6.64
C LEU A 167 -24.53 3.85 -6.37
N PHE A 168 -24.92 3.55 -5.14
CA PHE A 168 -26.32 3.53 -4.74
C PHE A 168 -26.96 4.91 -4.89
N SER A 169 -26.28 5.96 -4.42
CA SER A 169 -26.76 7.35 -4.52
C SER A 169 -26.87 7.83 -5.98
N VAL A 170 -25.93 7.45 -6.85
CA VAL A 170 -26.02 7.73 -8.30
C VAL A 170 -27.21 7.01 -8.91
N TYR A 171 -27.44 5.74 -8.57
CA TYR A 171 -28.61 5.01 -9.04
C TYR A 171 -29.93 5.67 -8.62
N LEU A 172 -30.05 6.06 -7.34
CA LEU A 172 -31.24 6.77 -6.84
C LEU A 172 -31.40 8.14 -7.49
N ALA A 173 -30.31 8.89 -7.67
CA ALA A 173 -30.34 10.20 -8.32
C ALA A 173 -30.86 10.10 -9.76
N LEU A 174 -30.42 9.09 -10.52
CA LEU A 174 -30.92 8.82 -11.86
C LEU A 174 -32.39 8.36 -11.86
N ARG A 175 -32.75 7.43 -10.95
CA ARG A 175 -34.11 6.88 -10.86
C ARG A 175 -35.14 7.95 -10.51
N TYR A 176 -34.83 8.80 -9.53
CA TYR A 176 -35.71 9.88 -9.08
C TYR A 176 -35.52 11.18 -9.87
N ARG A 177 -34.55 11.22 -10.80
CA ARG A 177 -34.17 12.40 -11.58
C ARG A 177 -33.90 13.62 -10.69
N SER A 178 -33.21 13.40 -9.58
CA SER A 178 -32.93 14.40 -8.55
C SER A 178 -31.47 14.32 -8.10
N PHE A 179 -30.84 15.47 -7.85
CA PHE A 179 -29.48 15.52 -7.31
C PHE A 179 -29.43 15.28 -5.79
N ILE A 180 -30.58 15.31 -5.10
CA ILE A 180 -30.65 15.23 -3.63
C ILE A 180 -29.95 13.98 -3.08
N PRO A 181 -30.20 12.74 -3.57
CA PRO A 181 -29.51 11.56 -3.07
C PRO A 181 -27.98 11.65 -3.18
N ALA A 182 -27.48 12.25 -4.27
CA ALA A 182 -26.06 12.41 -4.52
C ALA A 182 -25.41 13.38 -3.51
N TYR A 183 -26.09 14.48 -3.15
CA TYR A 183 -25.60 15.40 -2.11
C TYR A 183 -25.72 14.83 -0.70
N LEU A 184 -26.82 14.15 -0.38
CA LEU A 184 -27.07 13.61 0.97
C LEU A 184 -26.02 12.58 1.38
N CYS A 185 -25.43 11.87 0.41
CA CYS A 185 -24.43 10.85 0.74
C CYS A 185 -23.03 11.43 1.04
N ILE A 186 -22.74 12.66 0.61
CA ILE A 186 -21.40 13.29 0.69
C ILE A 186 -20.78 13.19 2.10
N PRO A 187 -21.49 13.49 3.22
CA PRO A 187 -20.88 13.44 4.55
C PRO A 187 -20.40 12.05 4.97
N PHE A 188 -20.93 10.98 4.37
CA PHE A 188 -20.63 9.59 4.69
C PHE A 188 -19.54 8.98 3.79
N LEU A 189 -19.00 9.77 2.86
CA LEU A 189 -17.96 9.32 1.95
C LEU A 189 -16.57 9.61 2.51
N TYR A 190 -15.68 8.64 2.32
CA TYR A 190 -14.25 8.78 2.54
C TYR A 190 -13.67 9.90 1.68
N SER A 191 -12.74 10.69 2.22
CA SER A 191 -12.31 11.97 1.63
C SER A 191 -11.89 11.88 0.16
N PHE A 192 -11.20 10.81 -0.22
CA PHE A 192 -10.71 10.62 -1.60
C PHE A 192 -11.80 10.27 -2.62
N ILE A 193 -12.99 9.87 -2.16
CA ILE A 193 -14.17 9.66 -3.02
C ILE A 193 -15.07 10.90 -2.93
N LYS A 194 -15.21 11.44 -1.71
CA LYS A 194 -16.03 12.61 -1.39
C LYS A 194 -15.70 13.85 -2.20
N ILE A 195 -14.42 14.25 -2.23
CA ILE A 195 -13.97 15.47 -2.91
C ILE A 195 -14.24 15.41 -4.42
N PRO A 196 -13.74 14.40 -5.17
CA PRO A 196 -13.99 14.34 -6.61
C PRO A 196 -15.48 14.16 -6.93
N PHE A 197 -16.24 13.42 -6.10
CA PHE A 197 -17.67 13.24 -6.33
C PHE A 197 -18.48 14.53 -6.09
N LEU A 198 -18.18 15.29 -5.03
CA LEU A 198 -18.80 16.59 -4.78
C LEU A 198 -18.57 17.55 -5.96
N PHE A 199 -17.33 17.59 -6.47
CA PHE A 199 -16.99 18.35 -7.67
C PHE A 199 -17.82 17.91 -8.89
N ILE A 200 -17.91 16.61 -9.16
CA ILE A 200 -18.69 16.07 -10.29
C ILE A 200 -20.16 16.48 -10.18
N ILE A 201 -20.78 16.31 -9.02
CA ILE A 201 -22.19 16.65 -8.81
C ILE A 201 -22.40 18.14 -8.99
N LEU A 202 -21.57 18.99 -8.38
CA LEU A 202 -21.69 20.45 -8.51
C LEU A 202 -21.58 20.90 -9.96
N ALA A 203 -20.63 20.38 -10.73
CA ALA A 203 -20.44 20.76 -12.13
C ALA A 203 -21.65 20.37 -12.99
N ILE A 204 -22.13 19.13 -12.85
CA ILE A 204 -23.30 18.64 -13.56
C ILE A 204 -24.55 19.43 -13.17
N HIS A 205 -24.75 19.67 -11.87
CA HIS A 205 -25.92 20.39 -11.36
C HIS A 205 -25.94 21.86 -11.80
N LEU A 206 -24.80 22.56 -11.74
CA LEU A 206 -24.68 23.95 -12.21
C LEU A 206 -25.01 24.05 -13.70
N ARG A 207 -24.46 23.15 -14.54
CA ARG A 207 -24.76 23.14 -15.98
C ARG A 207 -26.22 22.79 -16.26
N HIS A 208 -26.80 21.89 -15.48
CA HIS A 208 -28.21 21.53 -15.59
C HIS A 208 -29.14 22.70 -15.23
N ARG A 209 -28.84 23.42 -14.14
CA ARG A 209 -29.64 24.55 -13.65
C ARG A 209 -29.46 25.81 -14.51
N PHE A 210 -28.23 26.09 -14.94
CA PHE A 210 -27.86 27.31 -15.67
C PHE A 210 -27.40 26.97 -17.10
N LYS A 211 -28.36 26.72 -17.99
CA LYS A 211 -28.08 26.31 -19.39
C LYS A 211 -27.26 27.30 -20.22
N GLN A 212 -27.14 28.56 -19.78
CA GLN A 212 -26.30 29.58 -20.44
C GLN A 212 -24.83 29.52 -20.01
N LEU A 213 -24.53 28.91 -18.86
CA LEU A 213 -23.19 28.88 -18.28
C LEU A 213 -22.26 27.98 -19.13
N SER A 214 -21.12 28.48 -19.62
CA SER A 214 -20.20 27.65 -20.39
C SER A 214 -19.74 26.41 -19.58
N GLN A 215 -19.45 25.31 -20.27
CA GLN A 215 -19.04 24.05 -19.62
C GLN A 215 -17.78 24.24 -18.74
N TYR A 216 -16.82 25.04 -19.23
CA TYR A 216 -15.58 25.35 -18.52
C TYR A 216 -15.82 26.25 -17.30
N LEU A 217 -16.71 27.22 -17.39
CA LEU A 217 -17.06 28.08 -16.26
C LEU A 217 -17.79 27.29 -15.17
N ALA A 218 -18.67 26.35 -15.53
CA ALA A 218 -19.30 25.44 -14.56
C ALA A 218 -18.26 24.56 -13.82
N ILE A 219 -17.27 24.05 -14.55
CA ILE A 219 -16.15 23.28 -13.98
C ILE A 219 -15.34 24.16 -13.01
N LEU A 220 -14.96 25.37 -13.42
CA LEU A 220 -14.18 26.29 -12.60
C LEU A 220 -14.92 26.69 -11.30
N ILE A 221 -16.21 27.05 -11.41
CA ILE A 221 -17.03 27.39 -10.24
C ILE A 221 -17.15 26.18 -9.31
N SER A 222 -17.28 24.96 -9.85
CA SER A 222 -17.37 23.74 -9.03
C SER A 222 -16.08 23.43 -8.30
N PHE A 223 -14.93 23.64 -8.95
CA PHE A 223 -13.62 23.52 -8.32
C PHE A 223 -13.47 24.52 -7.18
N ALA A 224 -13.78 25.80 -7.43
CA ALA A 224 -13.73 26.85 -6.42
C ALA A 224 -14.67 26.53 -5.24
N ALA A 225 -15.92 26.15 -5.52
CA ALA A 225 -16.90 25.81 -4.48
C ALA A 225 -16.46 24.59 -3.64
N THR A 226 -16.02 23.51 -4.28
CA THR A 226 -15.55 22.29 -3.59
C THR A 226 -14.37 22.61 -2.67
N SER A 227 -13.40 23.37 -3.18
CA SER A 227 -12.20 23.73 -2.42
C SER A 227 -12.49 24.72 -1.29
N SER A 228 -13.39 25.69 -1.51
CA SER A 228 -13.84 26.62 -0.46
C SER A 228 -14.64 25.91 0.64
N ILE A 229 -15.51 24.94 0.30
CA ILE A 229 -16.22 24.13 1.30
C ILE A 229 -15.19 23.37 2.16
N LEU A 230 -14.17 22.80 1.53
CA LEU A 230 -13.13 22.09 2.24
C LEU A 230 -12.27 23.02 3.09
N TRP A 231 -11.96 24.24 2.61
CA TRP A 231 -11.31 25.28 3.40
C TRP A 231 -12.11 25.62 4.67
N ILE A 232 -13.42 25.82 4.55
CA ILE A 232 -14.31 26.07 5.69
C ILE A 232 -14.26 24.87 6.65
N TYR A 233 -14.39 23.65 6.12
CA TYR A 233 -14.37 22.43 6.92
C TYR A 233 -13.06 22.28 7.71
N LEU A 234 -11.92 22.42 7.04
CA LEU A 234 -10.60 22.22 7.63
C LEU A 234 -10.24 23.32 8.64
N ASN A 235 -10.64 24.56 8.42
CA ASN A 235 -10.33 25.63 9.37
C ASN A 235 -11.26 25.66 10.59
N LEU A 236 -12.56 25.36 10.40
CA LEU A 236 -13.57 25.52 11.46
C LEU A 236 -13.89 24.23 12.22
N PHE A 237 -13.74 23.05 11.62
CA PHE A 237 -14.23 21.79 12.19
C PHE A 237 -13.14 20.74 12.43
N THR A 238 -11.91 20.99 11.95
CA THR A 238 -10.77 20.08 12.21
C THR A 238 -10.04 20.57 13.45
N ASP A 239 -9.75 19.65 14.37
CA ASP A 239 -9.02 19.94 15.61
C ASP A 239 -7.54 20.27 15.31
N GLU A 240 -6.87 20.94 16.26
CA GLU A 240 -5.48 21.39 16.07
C GLU A 240 -4.50 20.23 15.90
N VAL A 241 -4.75 19.06 16.51
CA VAL A 241 -3.88 17.87 16.33
C VAL A 241 -3.99 17.37 14.89
N SER A 242 -5.22 17.27 14.36
CA SER A 242 -5.47 16.94 12.97
C SER A 242 -4.97 17.99 11.98
N LYS A 243 -4.85 19.28 12.38
CA LYS A 243 -4.21 20.31 11.53
C LYS A 243 -2.68 20.18 11.50
N GLN A 244 -2.07 19.77 12.60
CA GLN A 244 -0.60 19.59 12.69
C GLN A 244 -0.07 18.46 11.80
N ILE A 245 -0.90 17.48 11.46
CA ILE A 245 -0.55 16.41 10.50
C ILE A 245 -0.76 16.86 9.04
N MET A 246 -1.54 17.91 8.80
CA MET A 246 -1.77 18.44 7.46
C MET A 246 -0.63 19.36 7.02
N VAL A 247 -0.44 19.44 5.71
CA VAL A 247 0.60 20.30 5.15
C VAL A 247 -0.01 21.53 4.53
N ASN A 248 0.52 22.68 4.94
CA ASN A 248 0.17 23.93 4.32
C ASN A 248 0.89 24.05 2.97
N SER A 249 0.14 23.98 1.87
CA SER A 249 0.68 24.10 0.52
C SER A 249 -0.38 24.62 -0.44
N HIS A 250 0.02 25.62 -1.22
CA HIS A 250 -0.76 26.14 -2.34
C HIS A 250 -0.18 25.71 -3.71
N TYR A 251 0.83 24.84 -3.71
CA TYR A 251 1.48 24.41 -4.95
C TYR A 251 0.58 23.44 -5.71
N PRO A 252 0.32 23.70 -7.00
CA PRO A 252 -0.45 22.78 -7.83
C PRO A 252 0.32 21.49 -8.08
N LEU A 253 -0.43 20.41 -8.27
CA LEU A 253 0.03 19.07 -8.60
C LEU A 253 -0.55 18.63 -9.94
N ILE A 254 0.21 17.87 -10.72
CA ILE A 254 -0.32 17.24 -11.93
C ILE A 254 -0.87 15.86 -11.57
N SER A 255 -2.14 15.63 -11.86
CA SER A 255 -2.78 14.33 -11.68
C SER A 255 -2.58 13.47 -12.93
N SER A 256 -1.83 12.37 -12.79
CA SER A 256 -1.55 11.45 -13.90
C SER A 256 -2.83 10.86 -14.48
N THR A 257 -3.80 10.47 -13.63
CA THR A 257 -5.04 9.87 -14.11
C THR A 257 -5.95 10.88 -14.78
N SER A 258 -5.93 12.16 -14.38
CA SER A 258 -6.64 13.22 -15.11
C SER A 258 -6.01 13.50 -16.46
N VAL A 259 -4.67 13.52 -16.55
CA VAL A 259 -3.97 13.65 -17.83
C VAL A 259 -4.40 12.52 -18.77
N ILE A 260 -4.37 11.28 -18.31
CA ILE A 260 -4.82 10.11 -19.09
C ILE A 260 -6.31 10.25 -19.47
N CYS A 261 -7.19 10.59 -18.54
CA CYS A 261 -8.62 10.77 -18.82
C CYS A 261 -8.87 11.85 -19.86
N LEU A 262 -8.20 13.01 -19.75
CA LEU A 262 -8.34 14.12 -20.66
C LEU A 262 -7.81 13.76 -22.05
N LEU A 263 -6.67 13.07 -22.14
CA LEU A 263 -6.16 12.56 -23.42
C LEU A 263 -7.15 11.60 -24.07
N LEU A 264 -7.68 10.63 -23.32
CA LEU A 264 -8.71 9.72 -23.80
C LEU A 264 -9.97 10.47 -24.27
N TYR A 265 -10.44 11.43 -23.47
CA TYR A 265 -11.58 12.26 -23.82
C TYR A 265 -11.34 13.05 -25.11
N LEU A 266 -10.19 13.71 -25.26
CA LEU A 266 -9.86 14.54 -26.43
C LEU A 266 -9.70 13.70 -27.70
N ILE A 267 -8.92 12.61 -27.63
CA ILE A 267 -8.67 11.72 -28.77
C ILE A 267 -9.97 11.05 -29.23
N PHE A 268 -10.80 10.60 -28.28
CA PHE A 268 -12.01 9.84 -28.57
C PHE A 268 -13.31 10.64 -28.42
N TYR A 269 -13.26 11.97 -28.37
CA TYR A 269 -14.41 12.85 -28.13
C TYR A 269 -15.62 12.53 -29.03
N LYS A 270 -15.35 12.30 -30.33
CA LYS A 270 -16.39 11.97 -31.32
C LYS A 270 -17.03 10.60 -31.09
N SER A 271 -16.31 9.68 -30.44
CA SER A 271 -16.79 8.33 -30.11
C SER A 271 -17.69 8.30 -28.88
N ILE A 272 -17.58 9.29 -27.98
CA ILE A 272 -18.43 9.40 -26.80
C ILE A 272 -19.82 9.88 -27.23
N ASP A 273 -20.86 9.18 -26.75
CA ASP A 273 -22.26 9.57 -26.96
C ASP A 273 -22.46 11.04 -26.57
N PRO A 274 -23.02 11.89 -27.45
CA PRO A 274 -23.24 13.31 -27.18
C PRO A 274 -23.88 13.61 -25.82
N ARG A 275 -24.77 12.73 -25.35
CA ARG A 275 -25.47 12.87 -24.06
C ARG A 275 -24.51 12.86 -22.86
N PHE A 276 -23.37 12.18 -22.99
CA PHE A 276 -22.43 11.94 -21.88
C PHE A 276 -21.11 12.70 -22.02
N ARG A 277 -20.89 13.45 -23.11
CA ARG A 277 -19.63 14.18 -23.34
C ARG A 277 -19.29 15.14 -22.20
N TYR A 278 -20.26 15.91 -21.72
CA TYR A 278 -20.02 16.83 -20.61
C TYR A 278 -19.69 16.08 -19.31
N ALA A 279 -20.40 14.99 -19.01
CA ALA A 279 -20.10 14.17 -17.84
C ALA A 279 -18.70 13.54 -17.93
N ALA A 280 -18.31 13.02 -19.10
CA ALA A 280 -16.98 12.49 -19.34
C ALA A 280 -15.87 13.54 -19.15
N LEU A 281 -16.10 14.77 -19.62
CA LEU A 281 -15.18 15.89 -19.39
C LEU A 281 -15.03 16.20 -17.91
N VAL A 282 -16.15 16.32 -17.17
CA VAL A 282 -16.13 16.58 -15.73
C VAL A 282 -15.43 15.45 -14.97
N ILE A 283 -15.73 14.19 -15.27
CA ILE A 283 -15.06 13.02 -14.67
C ILE A 283 -13.56 13.05 -14.95
N SER A 284 -13.14 13.51 -16.14
CA SER A 284 -11.72 13.62 -16.49
C SER A 284 -10.95 14.66 -15.67
N PHE A 285 -11.63 15.67 -15.12
CA PHE A 285 -11.04 16.68 -14.23
C PHE A 285 -11.14 16.32 -12.75
N ALA A 286 -11.97 15.34 -12.36
CA ALA A 286 -12.24 15.05 -10.96
C ALA A 286 -10.99 14.63 -10.16
N PRO A 287 -10.06 13.80 -10.69
CA PRO A 287 -8.85 13.43 -9.96
C PRO A 287 -7.88 14.62 -9.79
N LEU A 288 -7.88 15.57 -10.73
CA LEU A 288 -7.11 16.80 -10.66
C LEU A 288 -7.62 17.67 -9.51
N VAL A 289 -8.94 17.80 -9.36
CA VAL A 289 -9.56 18.53 -8.25
C VAL A 289 -9.23 17.90 -6.91
N ALA A 290 -9.30 16.56 -6.81
CA ALA A 290 -8.90 15.86 -5.59
C ALA A 290 -7.41 16.09 -5.26
N SER A 291 -6.55 16.21 -6.27
CA SER A 291 -5.11 16.46 -6.11
C SER A 291 -4.76 17.95 -5.91
N ASN A 292 -5.70 18.88 -6.11
CA ASN A 292 -5.43 20.32 -6.15
C ASN A 292 -6.37 21.19 -5.31
N HIS A 293 -7.25 20.60 -4.50
CA HIS A 293 -8.12 21.39 -3.63
C HIS A 293 -7.30 22.31 -2.71
N GLN A 294 -6.10 21.90 -2.30
CA GLN A 294 -5.17 22.64 -1.45
C GLN A 294 -4.71 23.96 -2.06
N VAL A 295 -4.76 24.13 -3.39
CA VAL A 295 -4.46 25.41 -4.04
C VAL A 295 -5.34 26.53 -3.48
N ILE A 296 -6.59 26.22 -3.15
CA ILE A 296 -7.52 27.16 -2.49
C ILE A 296 -7.63 26.87 -1.00
N SER A 297 -7.75 25.60 -0.59
CA SER A 297 -7.96 25.25 0.81
C SER A 297 -6.73 25.45 1.70
N GLY A 298 -5.54 25.62 1.12
CA GLY A 298 -4.26 25.77 1.81
C GLY A 298 -3.75 24.50 2.49
N TRP A 299 -4.64 23.54 2.75
CA TRP A 299 -4.34 22.32 3.49
C TRP A 299 -4.35 21.09 2.58
N MET A 300 -3.30 20.29 2.68
CA MET A 300 -3.18 18.97 2.06
C MET A 300 -3.24 17.90 3.17
N ALA A 301 -4.27 17.04 3.14
CA ALA A 301 -4.59 16.11 4.22
C ALA A 301 -3.70 14.87 4.28
N ALA A 302 -3.01 14.55 3.19
CA ALA A 302 -1.95 13.56 3.14
C ALA A 302 -1.07 13.97 1.94
N PRO A 303 0.23 14.22 2.14
CA PRO A 303 1.10 14.83 1.14
C PRO A 303 1.71 13.84 0.18
N ASN A 304 1.25 12.61 0.22
CA ASN A 304 1.70 11.61 -0.69
C ASN A 304 1.26 12.08 -2.07
N SER A 305 2.20 12.17 -3.00
CA SER A 305 1.95 12.34 -4.43
C SER A 305 1.24 11.11 -5.00
N PHE A 306 0.31 10.52 -4.24
CA PHE A 306 -0.41 9.32 -4.55
C PHE A 306 -1.80 9.72 -4.95
N GLU A 307 -2.07 9.48 -6.22
CA GLU A 307 -3.40 9.62 -6.76
C GLU A 307 -4.24 8.45 -6.25
N GLN A 308 -5.05 8.73 -5.25
CA GLN A 308 -5.84 7.69 -4.61
C GLN A 308 -6.78 6.99 -5.60
N ASN A 309 -7.15 5.77 -5.26
CA ASN A 309 -7.89 4.77 -6.02
C ASN A 309 -9.11 5.26 -6.83
N PHE A 310 -9.67 6.43 -6.54
CA PHE A 310 -10.75 7.03 -7.32
C PHE A 310 -10.31 7.46 -8.74
N GLY A 311 -9.06 7.89 -8.93
CA GLY A 311 -8.56 8.33 -10.24
C GLY A 311 -8.61 7.23 -11.31
N VAL A 312 -8.23 6.00 -10.93
CA VAL A 312 -8.28 4.84 -11.83
C VAL A 312 -9.72 4.40 -12.16
N TYR A 313 -10.69 4.68 -11.29
CA TYR A 313 -12.11 4.56 -11.62
C TYR A 313 -12.56 5.60 -12.65
N CYS A 314 -12.09 6.85 -12.54
CA CYS A 314 -12.38 7.88 -13.54
C CYS A 314 -11.90 7.45 -14.93
N ILE A 315 -10.66 6.94 -15.04
CA ILE A 315 -10.14 6.40 -16.31
C ILE A 315 -11.06 5.29 -16.83
N SER A 316 -11.40 4.34 -15.97
CA SER A 316 -12.21 3.17 -16.33
C SER A 316 -13.61 3.57 -16.81
N VAL A 317 -14.23 4.58 -16.20
CA VAL A 317 -15.54 5.11 -16.62
C VAL A 317 -15.44 5.87 -17.94
N VAL A 318 -14.46 6.76 -18.11
CA VAL A 318 -14.27 7.51 -19.37
C VAL A 318 -13.99 6.55 -20.52
N LEU A 319 -13.11 5.59 -20.32
CA LEU A 319 -12.81 4.54 -21.30
C LEU A 319 -14.06 3.71 -21.60
N SER A 320 -14.85 3.35 -20.58
CA SER A 320 -16.10 2.63 -20.78
C SER A 320 -17.10 3.38 -21.66
N LEU A 321 -17.25 4.70 -21.47
CA LEU A 321 -18.11 5.54 -22.31
C LEU A 321 -17.64 5.59 -23.78
N ILE A 322 -16.33 5.46 -24.04
CA ILE A 322 -15.76 5.40 -25.39
C ILE A 322 -16.04 4.04 -26.04
N LEU A 323 -15.91 2.96 -25.26
CA LEU A 323 -15.90 1.59 -25.78
C LEU A 323 -17.30 0.95 -25.87
N ILE A 324 -18.29 1.41 -25.11
CA ILE A 324 -19.58 0.72 -24.92
C ILE A 324 -20.39 0.43 -26.18
N ASN A 325 -20.19 1.23 -27.24
CA ASN A 325 -20.85 1.06 -28.53
C ASN A 325 -19.97 0.36 -29.58
N LYS A 326 -18.75 -0.09 -29.21
CA LYS A 326 -17.78 -0.69 -30.13
C LYS A 326 -17.39 -2.09 -29.67
N ILE A 327 -17.98 -3.11 -30.32
CA ILE A 327 -17.88 -4.49 -29.85
C ILE A 327 -16.44 -5.02 -29.79
N VAL A 328 -15.61 -4.75 -30.81
CA VAL A 328 -14.22 -5.23 -30.88
C VAL A 328 -13.40 -4.70 -29.70
N TYR A 329 -13.43 -3.39 -29.47
CA TYR A 329 -12.70 -2.79 -28.35
C TYR A 329 -13.27 -3.18 -26.99
N SER A 330 -14.57 -3.47 -26.91
CA SER A 330 -15.18 -4.00 -25.69
C SER A 330 -14.64 -5.40 -25.34
N LEU A 331 -14.36 -6.23 -26.35
CA LEU A 331 -13.75 -7.55 -26.15
C LEU A 331 -12.29 -7.44 -25.71
N ILE A 332 -11.53 -6.50 -26.28
CA ILE A 332 -10.15 -6.22 -25.85
C ILE A 332 -10.13 -5.76 -24.39
N ALA A 333 -10.98 -4.79 -24.03
CA ALA A 333 -11.07 -4.30 -22.66
C ALA A 333 -11.48 -5.40 -21.67
N LEU A 334 -12.39 -6.31 -22.09
CA LEU A 334 -12.75 -7.48 -21.29
C LEU A 334 -11.55 -8.41 -21.10
N ALA A 335 -10.82 -8.75 -22.16
CA ALA A 335 -9.65 -9.61 -22.08
C ALA A 335 -8.56 -9.01 -21.17
N SER A 336 -8.29 -7.70 -21.31
CA SER A 336 -7.36 -6.99 -20.43
C SER A 336 -7.82 -7.01 -18.97
N ALA A 337 -9.10 -6.75 -18.70
CA ALA A 337 -9.64 -6.80 -17.35
C ALA A 337 -9.52 -8.20 -16.73
N VAL A 338 -9.81 -9.27 -17.49
CA VAL A 338 -9.65 -10.65 -17.02
C VAL A 338 -8.18 -10.98 -16.75
N LEU A 339 -7.27 -10.62 -17.65
CA LEU A 339 -5.84 -10.83 -17.45
C LEU A 339 -5.32 -10.13 -16.19
N MET A 340 -5.66 -8.85 -16.02
CA MET A 340 -5.26 -8.09 -14.84
C MET A 340 -5.87 -8.64 -13.55
N LEU A 341 -7.09 -9.15 -13.60
CA LEU A 341 -7.72 -9.82 -12.46
C LEU A 341 -6.95 -11.08 -12.05
N CYS A 342 -6.53 -11.91 -13.01
CA CYS A 342 -5.73 -13.09 -12.73
C CYS A 342 -4.37 -12.73 -12.13
N ILE A 343 -3.67 -11.72 -12.69
CA ILE A 343 -2.39 -11.24 -12.17
C ILE A 343 -2.55 -10.71 -10.74
N SER A 344 -3.57 -9.89 -10.51
CA SER A 344 -3.84 -9.32 -9.18
C SER A 344 -4.22 -10.41 -8.18
N ALA A 345 -5.01 -11.41 -8.57
CA ALA A 345 -5.36 -12.54 -7.71
C ALA A 345 -4.12 -13.37 -7.34
N ASP A 346 -3.25 -13.66 -8.30
CA ASP A 346 -1.99 -14.38 -8.08
C ASP A 346 -1.07 -13.62 -7.11
N GLN A 347 -0.85 -12.33 -7.35
CA GLN A 347 -0.02 -11.48 -6.51
C GLN A 347 -0.54 -11.37 -5.07
N VAL A 348 -1.86 -11.18 -4.90
CA VAL A 348 -2.49 -11.12 -3.57
C VAL A 348 -2.39 -12.46 -2.86
N PHE A 349 -2.54 -13.57 -3.58
CA PHE A 349 -2.39 -14.91 -3.04
C PHE A 349 -0.96 -15.15 -2.55
N ASP A 350 0.04 -14.94 -3.40
CA ASP A 350 1.44 -15.16 -3.04
C ASP A 350 1.87 -14.26 -1.88
N THR A 351 1.57 -12.96 -1.93
CA THR A 351 1.96 -12.01 -0.87
C THR A 351 1.41 -12.43 0.50
N ASN A 352 0.12 -12.77 0.57
CA ASN A 352 -0.47 -13.20 1.84
C ASN A 352 0.02 -14.59 2.27
N TYR A 353 0.23 -15.51 1.31
CA TYR A 353 0.77 -16.83 1.57
C TYR A 353 2.16 -16.76 2.19
N GLN A 354 3.09 -16.03 1.56
CA GLN A 354 4.46 -15.84 2.06
C GLN A 354 4.46 -15.20 3.44
N THR A 355 3.61 -14.17 3.64
CA THR A 355 3.50 -13.50 4.94
C THR A 355 3.06 -14.49 6.02
N ASN A 356 2.03 -15.29 5.78
CA ASN A 356 1.49 -16.19 6.80
C ASN A 356 2.35 -17.43 7.05
N GLN A 357 3.21 -17.83 6.10
CA GLN A 357 4.19 -18.90 6.32
C GLN A 357 5.30 -18.50 7.31
N LYS A 358 5.57 -17.21 7.49
CA LYS A 358 6.58 -16.73 8.45
C LYS A 358 6.23 -17.08 9.90
N LEU A 359 4.94 -17.14 10.25
CA LEU A 359 4.50 -17.45 11.61
C LEU A 359 3.35 -18.46 11.61
N PRO A 360 3.65 -19.77 11.69
CA PRO A 360 2.62 -20.80 11.78
C PRO A 360 1.71 -20.62 13.00
N LEU A 361 0.41 -20.81 12.83
CA LEU A 361 -0.57 -20.74 13.91
C LEU A 361 -0.46 -21.95 14.86
N SER A 362 0.50 -21.90 15.77
CA SER A 362 0.59 -22.89 16.84
C SER A 362 -0.56 -22.76 17.84
N ASN A 363 -0.94 -23.88 18.49
CA ASN A 363 -1.93 -23.84 19.58
C ASN A 363 -1.51 -22.87 20.70
N LYS A 364 -0.20 -22.76 20.97
CA LYS A 364 0.33 -21.82 21.98
C LYS A 364 0.04 -20.37 21.59
N LEU A 365 0.26 -20.00 20.33
CA LEU A 365 -0.03 -18.66 19.81
C LEU A 365 -1.54 -18.37 19.86
N LEU A 366 -2.37 -19.32 19.41
CA LEU A 366 -3.83 -19.14 19.42
C LEU A 366 -4.38 -18.96 20.84
N VAL A 367 -3.89 -19.72 21.82
CA VAL A 367 -4.27 -19.56 23.23
C VAL A 367 -3.81 -18.22 23.78
N ALA A 368 -2.58 -17.79 23.44
CA ALA A 368 -2.05 -16.50 23.87
C ALA A 368 -2.86 -15.33 23.31
N LEU A 369 -3.13 -15.32 22.00
CA LEU A 369 -3.93 -14.28 21.34
C LEU A 369 -5.37 -14.24 21.87
N LYS A 370 -5.98 -15.40 22.15
CA LYS A 370 -7.35 -15.46 22.67
C LYS A 370 -7.46 -14.93 24.10
N ASN A 371 -6.48 -15.22 24.95
CA ASN A 371 -6.57 -14.94 26.38
C ASN A 371 -5.89 -13.63 26.78
N ASP A 372 -4.85 -13.21 26.06
CA ASP A 372 -3.96 -12.11 26.47
C ASP A 372 -3.22 -11.45 25.28
N SER A 373 -3.97 -11.17 24.20
CA SER A 373 -3.44 -10.53 22.97
C SER A 373 -2.53 -9.30 23.22
N PRO A 374 -2.86 -8.36 24.13
CA PRO A 374 -2.03 -7.18 24.39
C PRO A 374 -0.59 -7.47 24.85
N ASN A 375 -0.34 -8.65 25.42
CA ASN A 375 0.98 -9.07 25.91
C ASN A 375 1.69 -10.05 24.97
N VAL A 376 1.12 -10.32 23.79
CA VAL A 376 1.74 -11.11 22.73
C VAL A 376 2.71 -10.24 21.94
N ALA A 377 4.00 -10.58 21.99
CA ALA A 377 5.08 -9.90 21.29
C ALA A 377 5.54 -10.75 20.11
N ILE A 378 5.37 -10.24 18.89
CA ILE A 378 5.82 -10.87 17.64
C ILE A 378 6.90 -10.01 17.01
N ASN A 379 8.01 -10.63 16.58
CA ASN A 379 9.19 -9.91 16.05
C ASN A 379 9.03 -9.45 14.58
N ASP A 380 7.81 -9.18 14.14
CA ASP A 380 7.46 -8.63 12.83
C ASP A 380 6.17 -7.82 13.00
N VAL A 381 6.23 -6.53 12.65
CA VAL A 381 5.16 -5.56 12.91
C VAL A 381 3.92 -5.84 12.04
N ASP A 382 4.14 -6.26 10.79
CA ASP A 382 3.05 -6.55 9.86
C ASP A 382 2.31 -7.82 10.28
N LEU A 383 3.04 -8.86 10.68
CA LEU A 383 2.45 -10.07 11.24
C LEU A 383 1.75 -9.81 12.58
N ALA A 384 2.36 -9.04 13.48
CA ALA A 384 1.73 -8.63 14.73
C ALA A 384 0.36 -7.96 14.48
N SER A 385 0.30 -7.11 13.45
CA SER A 385 -0.94 -6.45 13.02
C SER A 385 -1.94 -7.43 12.42
N LEU A 386 -1.50 -8.35 11.55
CA LEU A 386 -2.35 -9.34 10.90
C LEU A 386 -2.98 -10.32 11.90
N VAL A 387 -2.19 -10.89 12.82
CA VAL A 387 -2.71 -11.86 13.80
C VAL A 387 -3.64 -11.23 14.82
N SER A 388 -3.67 -9.90 14.92
CA SER A 388 -4.64 -9.15 15.72
C SER A 388 -6.07 -9.26 15.16
N MET A 389 -6.25 -9.82 13.97
CA MET A 389 -7.54 -9.99 13.31
C MET A 389 -8.13 -11.40 13.42
N ILE A 390 -7.50 -12.31 14.17
CA ILE A 390 -7.87 -13.74 14.20
C ILE A 390 -9.16 -13.98 14.98
N PHE A 391 -9.33 -13.29 16.12
CA PHE A 391 -10.48 -13.47 17.00
C PHE A 391 -11.44 -12.27 16.99
N PRO A 392 -12.74 -12.47 17.27
CA PRO A 392 -13.68 -11.38 17.48
C PRO A 392 -13.33 -10.60 18.75
N ARG A 393 -13.43 -9.26 18.69
CA ARG A 393 -13.09 -8.37 19.80
C ARG A 393 -11.68 -8.59 20.38
N GLN A 394 -10.77 -9.13 19.57
CA GLN A 394 -9.39 -9.31 19.98
C GLN A 394 -8.74 -7.94 20.15
N PRO A 395 -8.16 -7.62 21.32
CA PRO A 395 -7.31 -6.46 21.45
C PRO A 395 -6.09 -6.61 20.54
N SER A 396 -5.54 -5.51 20.09
CA SER A 396 -4.35 -5.57 19.23
C SER A 396 -3.16 -6.17 19.97
N THR A 397 -2.28 -6.86 19.23
CA THR A 397 -1.01 -7.32 19.80
C THR A 397 -0.07 -6.15 20.07
N LEU A 398 0.93 -6.38 20.92
CA LEU A 398 1.80 -5.35 21.48
C LEU A 398 2.56 -4.52 20.44
N PHE A 399 2.92 -5.13 19.33
CA PHE A 399 3.70 -4.51 18.25
C PHE A 399 2.89 -4.33 16.97
N ALA A 400 1.56 -4.36 17.04
CA ALA A 400 0.71 -4.03 15.90
C ALA A 400 0.78 -2.53 15.53
N TRP A 401 0.47 -2.21 14.28
CA TRP A 401 0.33 -0.83 13.78
C TRP A 401 -0.89 -0.13 14.41
N GLN A 402 -0.76 0.36 15.64
CA GLN A 402 -1.81 1.14 16.32
C GLN A 402 -1.63 2.65 16.20
N LYS A 403 -0.52 3.09 15.59
CA LYS A 403 -0.15 4.52 15.45
C LYS A 403 -1.02 5.31 14.45
N THR A 404 -1.81 4.62 13.62
CA THR A 404 -2.65 5.24 12.58
C THR A 404 -3.80 6.08 13.15
N TYR A 405 -4.05 5.99 14.47
CA TYR A 405 -4.98 6.86 15.18
C TYR A 405 -4.32 7.44 16.43
N SER A 406 -4.23 8.77 16.50
CA SER A 406 -3.49 9.50 17.55
C SER A 406 -3.90 9.11 18.97
N ALA A 407 -5.20 8.93 19.22
CA ALA A 407 -5.71 8.57 20.54
C ALA A 407 -5.24 7.18 21.01
N LEU A 408 -5.15 6.22 20.09
CA LEU A 408 -4.64 4.87 20.41
C LEU A 408 -3.11 4.85 20.45
N ALA A 409 -2.45 5.70 19.66
CA ALA A 409 -1.01 5.78 19.60
C ALA A 409 -0.38 6.07 20.97
N GLU A 410 -0.97 6.95 21.78
CA GLU A 410 -0.45 7.27 23.13
C GLU A 410 -0.52 6.09 24.09
N GLU A 411 -1.67 5.42 24.17
CA GLU A 411 -1.83 4.25 25.03
C GLU A 411 -0.88 3.12 24.62
N SER A 412 -0.78 2.89 23.31
CA SER A 412 0.07 1.85 22.72
C SER A 412 1.55 2.16 22.93
N PHE A 413 1.94 3.45 22.87
CA PHE A 413 3.32 3.88 23.05
C PHE A 413 3.84 3.60 24.46
N GLY A 414 3.02 3.80 25.50
CA GLY A 414 3.37 3.42 26.87
C GLY A 414 3.65 1.92 27.00
N LYS A 415 2.75 1.07 26.45
CA LYS A 415 2.91 -0.39 26.44
C LYS A 415 4.14 -0.82 25.65
N TYR A 416 4.37 -0.21 24.49
CA TYR A 416 5.54 -0.42 23.64
C TYR A 416 6.86 -0.18 24.42
N ARG A 417 7.01 0.98 25.07
CA ARG A 417 8.22 1.31 25.84
C ARG A 417 8.46 0.33 26.98
N CYS A 418 7.40 -0.09 27.67
CA CYS A 418 7.50 -1.12 28.70
C CYS A 418 7.98 -2.46 28.15
N ALA A 419 7.42 -2.88 27.02
CA ALA A 419 7.80 -4.13 26.39
C ALA A 419 9.25 -4.12 25.89
N LYS A 420 9.64 -3.03 25.22
CA LYS A 420 11.02 -2.78 24.79
C LYS A 420 11.97 -2.86 25.97
N ALA A 421 11.69 -2.16 27.07
CA ALA A 421 12.52 -2.19 28.28
C ALA A 421 12.62 -3.58 28.93
N GLN A 422 11.56 -4.41 28.85
CA GLN A 422 11.62 -5.80 29.32
C GLN A 422 12.46 -6.69 28.41
N ILE A 423 12.29 -6.59 27.09
CA ILE A 423 13.02 -7.38 26.09
C ILE A 423 14.52 -7.05 26.11
N LEU A 424 14.88 -5.77 26.26
CA LEU A 424 16.27 -5.31 26.35
C LEU A 424 17.06 -5.89 27.54
N LYS A 425 16.39 -6.51 28.52
CA LYS A 425 17.05 -7.24 29.62
C LYS A 425 17.64 -8.59 29.18
N SER A 426 17.23 -9.10 28.02
CA SER A 426 17.73 -10.35 27.44
C SER A 426 18.41 -10.06 26.10
N LYS A 427 19.71 -10.36 26.01
CA LYS A 427 20.48 -10.19 24.77
C LYS A 427 19.87 -11.00 23.61
N GLU A 428 19.48 -12.24 23.87
CA GLU A 428 18.89 -13.12 22.85
C GLU A 428 17.60 -12.54 22.27
N LEU A 429 16.71 -12.00 23.13
CA LEU A 429 15.46 -11.39 22.65
C LEU A 429 15.71 -10.04 21.99
N THR A 430 16.70 -9.27 22.46
CA THR A 430 17.09 -8.00 21.86
C THR A 430 17.49 -8.20 20.40
N ASP A 431 18.36 -9.17 20.13
CA ASP A 431 18.84 -9.45 18.78
C ASP A 431 17.67 -9.83 17.84
N LYS A 432 16.69 -10.62 18.33
CA LYS A 432 15.51 -11.05 17.55
C LYS A 432 14.51 -9.93 17.28
N PHE A 433 14.37 -8.96 18.19
CA PHE A 433 13.37 -7.88 18.11
C PHE A 433 13.94 -6.55 17.62
N GLN A 434 15.23 -6.47 17.32
CA GLN A 434 15.89 -5.23 16.91
C GLN A 434 15.22 -4.56 15.70
N ASN A 435 14.77 -5.35 14.71
CA ASN A 435 14.07 -4.83 13.54
C ASN A 435 12.73 -4.20 13.91
N VAL A 436 11.97 -4.83 14.82
CA VAL A 436 10.70 -4.27 15.33
C VAL A 436 10.96 -2.97 16.08
N PHE A 437 11.99 -2.92 16.93
CA PHE A 437 12.33 -1.69 17.65
C PHE A 437 12.73 -0.57 16.70
N SER A 438 13.61 -0.83 15.72
CA SER A 438 14.00 0.19 14.73
C SER A 438 12.78 0.71 13.95
N GLN A 439 11.88 -0.17 13.52
CA GLN A 439 10.66 0.21 12.81
C GLN A 439 9.69 1.01 13.68
N LEU A 440 9.40 0.54 14.90
CA LEU A 440 8.45 1.17 15.80
C LEU A 440 9.01 2.46 16.44
N ASP A 441 10.29 2.50 16.79
CA ASP A 441 10.96 3.72 17.26
C ASP A 441 10.81 4.83 16.24
N ARG A 442 11.22 4.57 14.99
CA ARG A 442 11.10 5.53 13.89
C ARG A 442 9.65 5.96 13.68
N ALA A 443 8.72 5.02 13.81
CA ALA A 443 7.30 5.24 13.63
C ALA A 443 6.63 6.05 14.75
N TYR A 444 7.13 5.96 15.98
CA TYR A 444 6.62 6.71 17.12
C TYR A 444 7.31 8.08 17.26
N GLU A 445 8.61 8.12 16.99
CA GLU A 445 9.43 9.33 16.97
C GLU A 445 8.97 10.27 15.86
N TYR A 446 8.82 9.74 14.65
CA TYR A 446 8.47 10.50 13.46
C TYR A 446 7.12 10.07 12.90
N GLU A 447 6.33 11.05 12.47
CA GLU A 447 5.12 10.75 11.71
C GLU A 447 5.52 10.25 10.32
N HIS A 448 4.97 9.12 9.88
CA HIS A 448 5.33 8.53 8.58
C HIS A 448 5.13 9.53 7.42
N GLU A 449 4.12 10.39 7.55
CA GLU A 449 3.77 11.43 6.59
C GLU A 449 4.87 12.50 6.45
N ASP A 450 5.63 12.78 7.53
CA ASP A 450 6.77 13.70 7.51
C ASP A 450 7.90 13.23 6.59
N PHE A 451 8.12 11.91 6.52
CA PHE A 451 9.18 11.37 5.68
C PHE A 451 8.93 11.68 4.21
N ILE A 452 7.70 11.42 3.74
CA ILE A 452 7.32 11.74 2.37
C ILE A 452 7.42 13.24 2.16
N LEU A 453 6.93 14.05 3.10
CA LEU A 453 7.00 15.51 2.99
C LEU A 453 8.38 16.09 2.85
N LEU A 454 9.31 15.59 3.65
CA LEU A 454 10.69 16.02 3.63
C LEU A 454 11.35 15.60 2.31
N HIS A 455 11.05 14.38 1.85
CA HIS A 455 11.52 13.90 0.56
C HIS A 455 11.05 14.77 -0.60
N LEU A 456 9.79 15.22 -0.58
CA LEU A 456 9.23 16.11 -1.61
C LEU A 456 9.59 17.59 -1.41
N GLY A 457 10.46 17.93 -0.43
CA GLY A 457 10.83 19.31 -0.11
C GLY A 457 9.68 20.19 0.39
N ARG A 458 8.58 19.56 0.86
CA ARG A 458 7.35 20.22 1.32
C ARG A 458 7.31 20.44 2.83
N LYS A 459 8.18 19.75 3.56
CA LYS A 459 8.53 20.04 4.95
C LYS A 459 10.04 20.18 5.02
N LYS A 460 10.55 20.91 6.02
CA LYS A 460 11.99 21.16 6.19
C LYS A 460 12.61 20.32 7.30
N GLU A 461 11.83 19.92 8.29
CA GLU A 461 12.29 19.17 9.46
C GLU A 461 11.28 18.09 9.84
N PHE A 462 11.76 16.99 10.44
CA PHE A 462 10.90 16.02 11.11
C PHE A 462 10.40 16.61 12.43
N ASN A 463 9.11 16.45 12.71
CA ASN A 463 8.63 16.70 14.06
C ASN A 463 8.84 15.45 14.89
N SER A 464 9.74 15.52 15.87
CA SER A 464 9.81 14.48 16.90
C SER A 464 8.64 14.67 17.87
N LYS A 465 7.70 13.72 17.90
CA LYS A 465 6.54 13.77 18.82
C LYS A 465 6.78 12.98 20.10
N ARG A 466 7.57 11.92 20.02
CA ARG A 466 7.78 10.97 21.11
C ARG A 466 9.24 10.57 21.19
N ASP A 467 9.73 10.36 22.41
CA ASP A 467 11.06 9.79 22.64
C ASP A 467 10.91 8.28 22.93
N PRO A 468 11.13 7.41 21.94
CA PRO A 468 11.02 5.96 22.13
C PRO A 468 12.12 5.36 23.03
N ASN A 469 13.14 6.14 23.37
CA ASN A 469 14.24 5.73 24.24
C ASN A 469 14.09 6.21 25.68
N ALA A 470 13.14 7.12 25.95
CA ALA A 470 12.81 7.53 27.31
C ALA A 470 12.33 6.32 28.13
N LEU A 471 12.83 6.21 29.37
CA LEU A 471 12.40 5.17 30.29
C LEU A 471 10.88 5.24 30.52
N PRO A 472 10.18 4.09 30.56
CA PRO A 472 8.77 4.08 30.89
C PRO A 472 8.54 4.49 32.34
N GLU A 473 7.55 5.35 32.59
CA GLU A 473 7.25 5.87 33.93
C GLU A 473 6.79 4.79 34.91
N SER A 474 6.01 3.82 34.42
CA SER A 474 5.62 2.63 35.17
C SER A 474 5.32 1.48 34.20
N CYS A 475 5.78 0.27 34.54
CA CYS A 475 5.45 -0.94 33.80
C CYS A 475 4.74 -1.92 34.71
N LEU A 476 3.52 -2.29 34.32
CA LEU A 476 2.84 -3.41 34.94
C LEU A 476 3.65 -4.69 34.67
N SER A 477 3.84 -5.50 35.71
CA SER A 477 4.65 -6.72 35.70
C SER A 477 3.94 -7.90 35.01
N GLN A 478 3.21 -7.66 33.93
CA GLN A 478 2.57 -8.74 33.19
C GLN A 478 3.64 -9.45 32.33
N PRO A 479 3.70 -10.80 32.37
CA PRO A 479 4.70 -11.55 31.62
C PRO A 479 4.38 -11.48 30.13
N LEU A 480 5.34 -11.02 29.33
CA LEU A 480 5.21 -11.02 27.88
C LEU A 480 5.32 -12.44 27.31
N GLN A 481 4.52 -12.71 26.29
CA GLN A 481 4.56 -13.96 25.54
C GLN A 481 5.23 -13.71 24.19
N TYR A 482 6.47 -14.18 24.05
CA TYR A 482 7.28 -13.95 22.85
C TYR A 482 7.03 -15.03 21.80
N PHE A 483 6.81 -14.60 20.57
CA PHE A 483 6.70 -15.45 19.39
C PHE A 483 7.62 -14.86 18.32
N ALA A 484 8.81 -15.43 18.20
CA ALA A 484 9.74 -15.08 17.14
C ALA A 484 9.44 -15.91 15.90
N ILE A 485 9.36 -15.26 14.75
CA ILE A 485 9.57 -15.90 13.45
C ILE A 485 10.94 -16.57 13.52
N ALA A 486 11.02 -17.81 13.05
CA ALA A 486 12.32 -18.46 12.91
C ALA A 486 13.16 -17.57 12.01
N ASP A 487 14.26 -17.02 12.54
CA ASP A 487 15.26 -16.40 11.71
C ASP A 487 15.62 -17.48 10.68
N GLY A 488 15.26 -17.28 9.41
CA GLY A 488 15.47 -18.26 8.35
C GLY A 488 16.95 -18.58 8.12
N THR A 489 17.81 -17.99 8.93
CA THR A 489 19.24 -18.19 9.07
C THR A 489 19.59 -19.51 9.76
N ASN A 490 18.63 -20.15 10.45
CA ASN A 490 18.78 -21.51 11.01
C ASN A 490 18.31 -22.61 10.04
N LEU A 491 18.30 -22.35 8.73
CA LEU A 491 18.11 -23.42 7.76
C LEU A 491 19.39 -24.28 7.71
N PRO A 492 19.28 -25.62 7.63
CA PRO A 492 20.44 -26.46 7.39
C PRO A 492 21.10 -26.03 6.08
N LEU A 493 22.27 -25.40 6.20
CA LEU A 493 23.03 -24.95 5.05
C LEU A 493 23.64 -26.15 4.34
N ALA A 494 23.78 -26.04 3.02
CA ALA A 494 24.58 -26.98 2.25
C ALA A 494 25.99 -27.10 2.86
N SER A 495 26.65 -28.25 2.66
CA SER A 495 27.99 -28.50 3.21
C SER A 495 29.07 -27.55 2.68
N ALA A 496 28.77 -26.78 1.63
CA ALA A 496 29.63 -25.76 1.05
C ALA A 496 28.78 -24.59 0.50
N PRO A 497 29.31 -23.36 0.47
CA PRO A 497 28.61 -22.24 -0.14
C PRO A 497 28.54 -22.42 -1.65
N ALA A 498 27.40 -22.10 -2.26
CA ALA A 498 27.22 -22.03 -3.71
C ALA A 498 28.11 -20.93 -4.32
N PHE A 499 28.40 -19.88 -3.54
CA PHE A 499 29.32 -18.82 -3.93
C PHE A 499 30.06 -18.24 -2.72
N ARG A 500 31.35 -17.97 -2.89
CA ARG A 500 32.19 -17.27 -1.90
C ARG A 500 33.04 -16.26 -2.65
N VAL A 501 32.96 -14.99 -2.24
CA VAL A 501 33.83 -13.95 -2.80
C VAL A 501 35.28 -14.25 -2.41
N LYS A 502 36.13 -14.43 -3.42
CA LYS A 502 37.59 -14.58 -3.22
C LYS A 502 38.30 -13.25 -3.41
N ASP A 503 37.86 -12.46 -4.38
CA ASP A 503 38.47 -11.17 -4.68
C ASP A 503 37.44 -10.18 -5.26
N PHE A 504 37.12 -9.14 -4.48
CA PHE A 504 36.24 -8.06 -4.93
C PHE A 504 36.81 -7.29 -6.13
N ALA A 505 38.12 -7.34 -6.40
CA ALA A 505 38.72 -6.61 -7.52
C ALA A 505 38.55 -7.33 -8.87
N SER A 506 38.50 -8.66 -8.89
CA SER A 506 38.37 -9.44 -10.14
C SER A 506 36.94 -9.88 -10.42
N ASP A 507 36.14 -10.11 -9.39
CA ASP A 507 34.86 -10.82 -9.51
C ASP A 507 33.65 -9.87 -9.56
N TRP A 508 33.90 -8.56 -9.49
CA TRP A 508 32.85 -7.53 -9.40
C TRP A 508 33.06 -6.40 -10.42
N GLU A 509 31.96 -5.99 -11.03
CA GLU A 509 31.86 -4.85 -11.93
C GLU A 509 31.59 -3.57 -11.12
N LYS A 510 32.39 -2.53 -11.37
CA LYS A 510 32.22 -1.21 -10.77
C LYS A 510 31.23 -0.39 -11.57
N THR A 511 30.35 0.32 -10.89
CA THR A 511 29.43 1.27 -11.53
C THR A 511 29.98 2.71 -11.50
N ASN A 512 29.32 3.62 -12.20
CA ASN A 512 29.71 5.03 -12.27
C ASN A 512 29.47 5.82 -10.97
N SER A 513 28.68 5.29 -10.03
CA SER A 513 28.35 5.98 -8.77
C SER A 513 29.42 5.81 -7.67
N LEU A 514 30.40 4.95 -7.91
CA LEU A 514 31.48 4.61 -6.99
C LEU A 514 32.56 5.70 -6.98
N LYS A 515 32.80 6.36 -5.84
CA LYS A 515 33.85 7.38 -5.70
C LYS A 515 35.22 6.75 -5.54
N ASN A 516 35.31 5.80 -4.62
CA ASN A 516 36.54 5.09 -4.31
C ASN A 516 36.22 3.66 -3.86
N MET A 517 37.09 2.74 -4.22
CA MET A 517 37.04 1.35 -3.76
C MET A 517 38.45 0.87 -3.45
N VAL A 518 38.62 0.39 -2.22
CA VAL A 518 39.86 -0.25 -1.77
C VAL A 518 39.53 -1.69 -1.42
N ALA A 519 39.92 -2.63 -2.29
CA ALA A 519 39.78 -4.05 -2.04
C ALA A 519 41.04 -4.60 -1.37
N ASP A 520 40.87 -5.41 -0.34
CA ASP A 520 41.94 -6.15 0.31
C ASP A 520 41.73 -7.65 0.08
N LYS A 521 42.62 -8.21 -0.75
CA LYS A 521 42.60 -9.64 -1.11
C LYS A 521 42.92 -10.54 0.08
N ALA A 522 43.77 -10.09 1.01
CA ALA A 522 44.20 -10.92 2.14
C ALA A 522 43.05 -11.18 3.12
N THR A 523 42.13 -10.21 3.22
CA THR A 523 40.99 -10.29 4.11
C THR A 523 39.67 -10.54 3.37
N ALA A 524 39.68 -10.72 2.05
CA ALA A 524 38.47 -10.79 1.22
C ALA A 524 37.47 -9.67 1.59
N SER A 525 37.98 -8.45 1.74
CA SER A 525 37.18 -7.28 2.13
C SER A 525 37.24 -6.19 1.07
N VAL A 526 36.20 -5.36 1.05
CA VAL A 526 36.14 -4.17 0.21
C VAL A 526 35.64 -2.99 1.00
N GLN A 527 36.40 -1.90 0.99
CA GLN A 527 35.95 -0.59 1.41
C GLN A 527 35.33 0.14 0.22
N ILE A 528 34.13 0.66 0.42
CA ILE A 528 33.37 1.39 -0.58
C ILE A 528 33.13 2.79 -0.04
N THR A 529 33.49 3.80 -0.83
CA THR A 529 33.10 5.19 -0.60
C THR A 529 32.29 5.65 -1.80
N THR A 530 31.09 6.19 -1.55
CA THR A 530 30.16 6.61 -2.61
C THR A 530 30.30 8.10 -2.93
N ASN A 531 29.87 8.49 -4.14
CA ASN A 531 29.78 9.91 -4.52
C ASN A 531 28.60 10.60 -3.83
N THR A 532 27.48 9.88 -3.76
CA THR A 532 26.20 10.30 -3.18
C THR A 532 25.66 9.20 -2.26
N SER A 533 24.84 9.54 -1.28
CA SER A 533 24.08 8.58 -0.46
C SER A 533 22.69 8.25 -1.02
N THR A 534 22.49 8.43 -2.33
CA THR A 534 21.28 8.08 -3.10
C THR A 534 21.30 6.62 -3.54
N TYR A 535 20.16 5.93 -3.64
CA TYR A 535 20.06 4.50 -4.02
C TYR A 535 20.76 4.17 -5.35
N ASP A 536 22.06 3.89 -5.27
CA ASP A 536 22.92 3.63 -6.41
C ASP A 536 23.67 2.33 -6.17
N PHE A 537 23.62 1.45 -7.17
CA PHE A 537 24.41 0.22 -7.18
C PHE A 537 25.88 0.59 -7.29
N GLN A 538 26.73 0.10 -6.40
CA GLN A 538 28.17 0.46 -6.37
C GLN A 538 29.03 -0.64 -6.96
N LEU A 539 28.74 -1.89 -6.59
CA LEU A 539 29.41 -3.07 -7.11
C LEU A 539 28.37 -4.11 -7.50
N VAL A 540 28.56 -4.76 -8.64
CA VAL A 540 27.70 -5.85 -9.13
C VAL A 540 28.58 -7.09 -9.33
N SER A 541 28.23 -8.21 -8.73
CA SER A 541 28.98 -9.45 -8.92
C SER A 541 28.84 -9.96 -10.35
N ARG A 542 29.75 -10.82 -10.78
CA ARG A 542 29.47 -11.70 -11.92
C ARG A 542 28.21 -12.54 -11.66
N PRO A 543 27.52 -13.01 -12.72
CA PRO A 543 26.42 -13.95 -12.56
C PRO A 543 26.85 -15.19 -11.76
N ILE A 544 26.00 -15.63 -10.85
CA ILE A 544 26.18 -16.77 -9.95
C ILE A 544 25.09 -17.77 -10.32
N GLU A 545 25.49 -18.96 -10.75
CA GLU A 545 24.56 -20.04 -11.05
C GLU A 545 23.85 -20.50 -9.78
N VAL A 546 22.54 -20.69 -9.89
CA VAL A 546 21.67 -21.14 -8.80
C VAL A 546 20.59 -22.07 -9.34
N GLU A 547 20.09 -22.94 -8.47
CA GLU A 547 18.92 -23.75 -8.78
C GLU A 547 17.66 -22.89 -8.76
N LYS A 548 16.75 -23.13 -9.70
CA LYS A 548 15.46 -22.43 -9.77
C LYS A 548 14.59 -22.85 -8.59
N GLN A 549 13.73 -21.94 -8.14
CA GLN A 549 12.73 -22.14 -7.07
C GLN A 549 13.37 -22.69 -5.79
N SER A 550 14.60 -22.26 -5.53
CA SER A 550 15.42 -22.73 -4.42
C SER A 550 15.77 -21.58 -3.50
N LYS A 551 15.90 -21.89 -2.21
CA LYS A 551 16.23 -20.92 -1.17
C LYS A 551 17.73 -20.88 -0.93
N TYR A 552 18.22 -19.67 -0.74
CA TYR A 552 19.63 -19.39 -0.48
C TYR A 552 19.76 -18.38 0.65
N LEU A 553 20.85 -18.49 1.41
CA LEU A 553 21.25 -17.55 2.44
C LEU A 553 22.44 -16.72 1.94
N VAL A 554 22.30 -15.40 1.89
CA VAL A 554 23.44 -14.50 1.76
C VAL A 554 23.98 -14.24 3.17
N GLN A 555 25.29 -14.39 3.37
CA GLN A 555 25.98 -14.14 4.64
C GLN A 555 27.24 -13.30 4.39
N PHE A 556 27.50 -12.30 5.22
CA PHE A 556 28.68 -11.43 5.09
C PHE A 556 28.93 -10.62 6.36
N ASN A 557 30.13 -10.06 6.51
CA ASN A 557 30.48 -9.12 7.57
C ASN A 557 30.38 -7.68 7.05
N LEU A 558 29.68 -6.82 7.80
CA LEU A 558 29.45 -5.42 7.44
C LEU A 558 29.92 -4.46 8.54
N LYS A 559 30.68 -3.44 8.13
CA LYS A 559 31.02 -2.26 8.94
C LYS A 559 30.63 -0.99 8.19
N ILE A 560 30.02 -0.02 8.85
CA ILE A 560 29.50 1.23 8.30
C ILE A 560 30.13 2.36 9.09
N GLY A 561 31.11 3.03 8.48
CA GLY A 561 31.76 4.18 9.11
C GLY A 561 30.87 5.40 9.06
N VAL A 562 30.29 5.67 7.88
CA VAL A 562 29.52 6.88 7.59
C VAL A 562 28.37 6.51 6.63
N GLY A 563 27.15 6.98 6.90
CA GLY A 563 25.98 6.73 6.06
C GLY A 563 25.41 5.32 6.23
N GLY A 564 25.25 4.59 5.13
CA GLY A 564 24.72 3.23 5.17
C GLY A 564 25.04 2.39 3.95
N ALA A 565 24.77 1.10 4.07
CA ALA A 565 25.02 0.10 3.03
C ALA A 565 23.74 -0.68 2.71
N GLY A 566 23.65 -1.19 1.49
CA GLY A 566 22.62 -2.12 1.06
C GLY A 566 23.26 -3.31 0.33
N VAL A 567 22.60 -4.46 0.41
CA VAL A 567 22.94 -5.63 -0.41
C VAL A 567 21.67 -6.11 -1.08
N HIS A 568 21.75 -6.33 -2.39
CA HIS A 568 20.66 -6.80 -3.23
C HIS A 568 21.05 -8.08 -3.93
N VAL A 569 20.06 -8.88 -4.27
CA VAL A 569 20.17 -10.01 -5.17
C VAL A 569 19.31 -9.70 -6.39
N LEU A 570 19.91 -9.70 -7.57
CA LEU A 570 19.26 -9.48 -8.84
C LEU A 570 19.08 -10.80 -9.59
N GLY A 571 18.02 -10.91 -10.39
CA GLY A 571 17.81 -12.02 -11.33
C GLY A 571 18.70 -11.96 -12.56
N SER A 572 18.55 -12.95 -13.45
CA SER A 572 19.44 -13.16 -14.60
C SER A 572 19.43 -12.01 -15.62
N ASP A 573 18.37 -11.20 -15.64
CA ASP A 573 18.25 -10.02 -16.49
C ASP A 573 18.89 -8.75 -15.89
N ARG A 574 19.40 -8.81 -14.65
CA ARG A 574 19.87 -7.67 -13.84
C ARG A 574 18.85 -6.54 -13.65
N GLN A 575 17.59 -6.74 -14.02
CA GLN A 575 16.52 -5.76 -13.88
C GLN A 575 15.58 -6.11 -12.72
N THR A 576 15.45 -7.40 -12.40
CA THR A 576 14.58 -7.87 -11.34
C THR A 576 15.34 -7.95 -10.01
N VAL A 577 14.98 -7.12 -9.03
CA VAL A 577 15.47 -7.25 -7.65
C VAL A 577 14.72 -8.41 -6.98
N ILE A 578 15.41 -9.50 -6.69
CA ILE A 578 14.88 -10.70 -6.01
C ILE A 578 14.77 -10.43 -4.51
N ALA A 579 15.82 -9.86 -3.91
CA ALA A 579 15.86 -9.53 -2.51
C ALA A 579 16.72 -8.27 -2.29
N SER A 580 16.39 -7.47 -1.29
CA SER A 580 17.21 -6.32 -0.89
C SER A 580 17.15 -6.15 0.63
N HIS A 581 18.29 -5.83 1.24
CA HIS A 581 18.38 -5.46 2.65
C HIS A 581 19.28 -4.26 2.81
N TYR A 582 18.94 -3.40 3.76
CA TYR A 582 19.63 -2.14 4.00
C TYR A 582 20.00 -2.00 5.47
N TRP A 583 21.16 -1.41 5.71
CA TRP A 583 21.69 -1.08 7.02
C TRP A 583 22.12 0.38 7.00
N CYS A 584 21.30 1.26 7.58
CA CYS A 584 21.53 2.70 7.60
C CYS A 584 22.16 3.22 8.90
N GLU A 585 22.39 2.35 9.87
CA GLU A 585 22.96 2.73 11.15
C GLU A 585 24.48 2.58 11.10
N PRO A 586 25.26 3.64 11.36
CA PRO A 586 26.70 3.53 11.49
C PRO A 586 27.08 2.53 12.58
N ASN A 587 28.04 1.65 12.30
CA ASN A 587 28.61 0.74 13.27
C ASN A 587 30.15 0.77 13.19
N THR A 588 30.79 0.91 14.35
CA THR A 588 32.25 1.06 14.42
C THR A 588 32.99 -0.26 14.19
N ASN A 589 32.28 -1.39 14.33
CA ASN A 589 32.79 -2.75 14.23
C ASN A 589 32.09 -3.54 13.13
N PHE A 590 32.78 -4.55 12.60
CA PHE A 590 32.14 -5.54 11.74
C PHE A 590 31.09 -6.31 12.52
N SER A 591 29.92 -6.46 11.91
CA SER A 591 28.84 -7.32 12.37
C SER A 591 28.45 -8.25 11.26
N GLU A 592 28.26 -9.53 11.59
CA GLU A 592 27.73 -10.52 10.66
C GLU A 592 26.30 -10.16 10.29
N LYS A 593 26.01 -10.17 9.00
CA LYS A 593 24.72 -9.91 8.37
C LYS A 593 24.35 -11.10 7.52
N GLN A 594 23.06 -11.39 7.52
CA GLN A 594 22.52 -12.50 6.77
C GLN A 594 21.07 -12.24 6.39
N PHE A 595 20.67 -12.72 5.22
CA PHE A 595 19.27 -12.71 4.79
C PHE A 595 19.02 -13.82 3.77
N LEU A 596 17.79 -14.35 3.78
CA LEU A 596 17.36 -15.34 2.81
C LEU A 596 16.81 -14.69 1.54
N PHE A 597 16.93 -15.40 0.43
CA PHE A 597 16.19 -15.13 -0.80
C PHE A 597 15.80 -16.43 -1.49
N GLU A 598 14.78 -16.36 -2.34
CA GLU A 598 14.36 -17.46 -3.21
C GLU A 598 14.60 -17.08 -4.66
N THR A 599 15.18 -17.97 -5.44
CA THR A 599 15.65 -17.67 -6.81
C THR A 599 14.52 -17.47 -7.81
N ALA A 600 13.27 -17.80 -7.44
CA ALA A 600 12.13 -17.83 -8.34
C ALA A 600 12.47 -18.64 -9.61
N ASN A 601 12.20 -18.14 -10.81
CA ASN A 601 12.54 -18.85 -12.06
C ASN A 601 13.96 -18.56 -12.59
N ASN A 602 14.81 -17.87 -11.82
CA ASN A 602 16.15 -17.48 -12.25
C ASN A 602 17.13 -18.64 -12.05
N SER A 603 17.88 -18.99 -13.10
CA SER A 603 19.02 -19.92 -13.03
C SER A 603 20.35 -19.24 -12.72
N GLU A 604 20.36 -17.90 -12.75
CA GLU A 604 21.52 -17.08 -12.44
C GLU A 604 21.06 -15.86 -11.65
N ILE A 605 21.88 -15.44 -10.68
CA ILE A 605 21.67 -14.22 -9.91
C ILE A 605 22.92 -13.33 -9.94
N SER A 606 22.80 -12.07 -9.57
CA SER A 606 23.95 -11.22 -9.26
C SER A 606 23.76 -10.56 -7.89
N VAL A 607 24.80 -10.50 -7.07
CA VAL A 607 24.76 -9.74 -5.83
C VAL A 607 25.20 -8.31 -6.11
N VAL A 608 24.49 -7.35 -5.55
CA VAL A 608 24.80 -5.94 -5.68
C VAL A 608 25.02 -5.33 -4.31
N ILE A 609 26.10 -4.59 -4.18
CA ILE A 609 26.36 -3.77 -3.01
C ILE A 609 26.01 -2.33 -3.35
N SER A 610 25.13 -1.71 -2.56
CA SER A 610 24.67 -0.32 -2.71
C SER A 610 24.89 0.48 -1.43
N ASN A 611 24.55 1.77 -1.44
CA ASN A 611 24.24 2.48 -0.21
C ASN A 611 22.79 2.24 0.22
N CYS A 612 22.39 2.80 1.38
CA CYS A 612 21.04 2.63 1.92
C CYS A 612 20.05 3.76 1.56
N GLY A 613 20.42 4.69 0.66
CA GLY A 613 19.52 5.76 0.21
C GLY A 613 19.20 6.85 1.26
N HIS A 614 20.10 7.15 2.19
CA HIS A 614 19.87 8.15 3.24
C HIS A 614 20.28 9.57 2.77
N PRO A 615 19.45 10.63 2.95
CA PRO A 615 19.72 11.98 2.43
C PRO A 615 20.93 12.68 3.08
N GLN A 616 21.35 12.25 4.27
CA GLN A 616 22.57 12.69 4.94
C GLN A 616 23.25 11.51 5.63
N PRO A 617 24.57 11.36 5.61
CA PRO A 617 25.59 12.22 4.99
C PRO A 617 25.55 12.16 3.46
N GLU A 618 26.11 13.18 2.78
CA GLU A 618 26.15 13.24 1.31
C GLU A 618 26.91 12.06 0.69
N SER A 619 27.83 11.43 1.42
CA SER A 619 28.55 10.23 0.99
C SER A 619 28.51 9.15 2.06
N SER A 620 28.49 7.89 1.64
CA SER A 620 28.57 6.74 2.53
C SER A 620 29.94 6.08 2.44
N THR A 621 30.47 5.62 3.56
CA THR A 621 31.69 4.80 3.63
C THR A 621 31.45 3.57 4.49
N PHE A 622 31.62 2.40 3.89
CA PHE A 622 31.37 1.12 4.53
C PHE A 622 32.28 0.02 3.98
N TRP A 623 32.37 -1.08 4.71
CA TRP A 623 33.20 -2.23 4.41
C TRP A 623 32.35 -3.50 4.39
N VAL A 624 32.51 -4.29 3.35
CA VAL A 624 31.92 -5.63 3.22
C VAL A 624 33.05 -6.65 3.21
N LYS A 625 32.90 -7.75 3.94
CA LYS A 625 33.90 -8.82 4.06
C LYS A 625 33.23 -10.18 4.11
N ASP A 626 33.93 -11.23 3.66
CA ASP A 626 33.52 -12.64 3.82
C ASP A 626 32.11 -12.91 3.23
N LEU A 627 31.81 -12.36 2.05
CA LEU A 627 30.50 -12.51 1.41
C LEU A 627 30.35 -13.89 0.78
N GLU A 628 29.31 -14.59 1.20
CA GLU A 628 28.99 -15.97 0.85
C GLU A 628 27.51 -16.12 0.52
N ILE A 629 27.20 -17.06 -0.36
CA ILE A 629 25.85 -17.51 -0.67
C ILE A 629 25.79 -19.01 -0.44
N TRP A 630 24.88 -19.45 0.41
CA TRP A 630 24.69 -20.83 0.79
C TRP A 630 23.36 -21.34 0.26
N GLY A 631 23.36 -22.47 -0.44
CA GLY A 631 22.12 -23.18 -0.71
C GLY A 631 21.54 -23.72 0.59
N THR A 632 20.24 -23.65 0.78
CA THR A 632 19.57 -24.29 1.92
C THR A 632 19.24 -25.72 1.53
N GLN A 633 19.48 -26.72 2.38
CA GLN A 633 19.02 -28.08 2.11
C GLN A 633 17.48 -28.04 1.98
N SER A 634 16.96 -28.49 0.84
CA SER A 634 15.51 -28.66 0.68
C SER A 634 15.04 -29.67 1.72
N ASP A 635 14.04 -29.29 2.53
CA ASP A 635 13.27 -30.25 3.31
C ASP A 635 12.60 -31.22 2.31
N ASN A 636 13.25 -32.35 2.03
CA ASN A 636 12.70 -33.41 1.18
C ASN A 636 11.44 -34.03 1.79
#